data_AF-A0A0L0DMQ1-F1
#
_entry.id   AF-A0A0L0DMQ1-F1
#
_cell.length_a   1.000
_cell.length_b   1.000
_cell.length_c   1.000
_cell.angle_alpha   90.00
_cell.angle_beta   90.00
_cell.angle_gamma   90.00
#
_symmetry.space_group_name_H-M   'P 1'
#
loop_
_entity.id
_entity.type
_entity.pdbx_description
1 polymer ?
#
loop_
_entity_poly.entity_id
_entity_poly.type
_entity_poly.pdbx_seq_one_letter_code
_entity_poly.pdbx_strand_id
1 'polypeptide(L)'
;MSAAAASASNAGASNAGGNVEIDEDLQSRQLAVYGREAMMRLAKSKVLITGMDGLGAEIAKNVILANVGSVTLHDTAEVAIADLGAHFYLKEEDVGKNRAEACLGELQELNPSVMTVASQRDLEPKFLAEFQIVVCVSTPLAEACRINEYCRSARPPIAFVYTSAYGLAGAAFSDFGPDFPVFDWSGEAKKSAIVAKISQANPAVVTCVFDKNDPHSRHDLAEGEVVEFAEVKGMTELNGNAYTVKEVINPWMFSIEVDTTGFGEYFDGGLVTEKRMPRFIPFRSLRETLHSPGEFLVSDWGKWGRPALLHLALQALDAYRTEHGGAYPAPGDAAAGDAVVAAATELNAAKLADLDAEAARLEAQSKALGAALDAMDAAALGLDVEGSPEAAAGLSAARTEVEAQLKAVRDRQGAMGWERIDEVDEATLRSVASGSSAVLNAMAAFLGGLVGQEVVKAGTSKYMPLNQWYHFDALESLPAEAVDPASLAPRGSRYDAMTAVYGAELVEKIRNLKYFLVGSGALGCEYLKNFALTGVGTGPDGEVIVTDDDVIERSNLSRQFLFRNWHVKKSKSLSASEAAMAMNPEFKVKALQERVSPDTENIFNDAFWSSLSGVCNALDNIKARLYVDERCVFYGKSLLESGTLGPKCNTQVVVPHLTENYGASRDPPEREAPQCTIHNFPHTIEHCLVWAKSEFTGLFETSPAEAQKVLDLGSVDAYVETMQASGAGIGDILNNLRGDETWGGGVTDMLNDVPASYDDCVKWARHKWQIYASNMIRLLIHVFPEDMLTSEGGRFWTAPKRFPTPLEFDLADDMTFQFLRAASLLRASTFGINKPASVTRETIAAALASYSEPAFDPAALGDVKIESDPNAEAGAAEGTDDDISTVVAAIAPIPEVKAKTTTLYPEVFEKDDDTNHHIAFIQALGCLRARAYAIAEVDMLKAKLLAGNIIPAIATATAMAAGCCMFELVKLAQGLPVDAYRNSFFNLGVMAFSAADPMPPAKITSRQETIKPDPENYPDYEEERDIIAFPDPHTAWDAVVIDIGAAGTVADVLAYFDSHNLSVMSIAVNGGLIYRAGASGDAVKGNVFVDHVAEKVGADASRGFVVIEPLCEGADMQEIEFPPLVLVKVSDGYALSRTATTSMGKPVDA
;
A
#
# COMPACT_ATOMS: atom_id res chain seq x y z
N MET A 1 -21.40 13.84 37.40
CA MET A 1 -20.00 14.31 37.39
C MET A 1 -19.14 13.81 38.57
N SER A 2 -19.64 13.43 39.76
CA SER A 2 -18.75 12.92 40.85
C SER A 2 -18.59 11.39 40.95
N ALA A 3 -19.38 10.59 40.21
CA ALA A 3 -19.27 9.12 40.23
C ALA A 3 -18.29 8.55 39.18
N ALA A 4 -18.06 9.25 38.07
CA ALA A 4 -17.13 8.85 37.01
C ALA A 4 -15.65 9.12 37.35
N ALA A 5 -15.38 10.11 38.22
CA ALA A 5 -14.02 10.39 38.71
C ALA A 5 -13.50 9.32 39.69
N ALA A 6 -14.41 8.60 40.36
CA ALA A 6 -14.05 7.56 41.33
C ALA A 6 -13.68 6.22 40.67
N SER A 7 -14.20 5.91 39.47
CA SER A 7 -13.80 4.69 38.73
C SER A 7 -12.47 4.85 38.00
N ALA A 8 -12.09 6.07 37.59
CA ALA A 8 -10.82 6.34 36.94
C ALA A 8 -9.60 6.24 37.89
N SER A 9 -9.78 6.55 39.19
CA SER A 9 -8.69 6.49 40.18
C SER A 9 -8.31 5.08 40.63
N ASN A 10 -9.18 4.07 40.42
CA ASN A 10 -8.88 2.67 40.76
C ASN A 10 -8.29 1.85 39.60
N ALA A 11 -8.35 2.35 38.35
CA ALA A 11 -7.70 1.70 37.20
C ALA A 11 -6.23 2.14 37.01
N GLY A 12 -5.85 3.33 37.49
CA GLY A 12 -4.50 3.88 37.33
C GLY A 12 -3.44 3.35 38.31
N ALA A 13 -3.84 2.61 39.35
CA ALA A 13 -2.92 2.22 40.44
C ALA A 13 -2.46 0.75 40.40
N SER A 14 -2.96 -0.10 39.48
CA SER A 14 -2.62 -1.53 39.42
C SER A 14 -1.60 -1.93 38.35
N ASN A 15 -1.12 -1.02 37.49
CA ASN A 15 -0.25 -1.35 36.36
C ASN A 15 1.24 -1.06 36.55
N ALA A 16 1.72 -0.90 37.79
CA ALA A 16 3.15 -0.73 38.06
C ALA A 16 4.01 -2.01 37.88
N GLY A 17 3.44 -3.09 37.31
CA GLY A 17 4.15 -4.34 37.00
C GLY A 17 3.39 -5.32 36.11
N GLY A 18 2.36 -4.87 35.38
CA GLY A 18 1.55 -5.73 34.50
C GLY A 18 2.15 -5.87 33.10
N ASN A 19 2.09 -7.08 32.54
CA ASN A 19 2.44 -7.34 31.15
C ASN A 19 1.63 -6.41 30.23
N VAL A 20 2.29 -5.62 29.38
CA VAL A 20 1.60 -4.78 28.39
C VAL A 20 1.03 -5.71 27.33
N GLU A 21 -0.29 -5.90 27.34
CA GLU A 21 -1.01 -6.71 26.36
C GLU A 21 -1.38 -5.86 25.14
N ILE A 22 -1.07 -6.36 23.95
CA ILE A 22 -1.38 -5.71 22.68
C ILE A 22 -2.80 -6.12 22.28
N ASP A 23 -3.66 -5.14 21.99
CA ASP A 23 -5.00 -5.38 21.44
C ASP A 23 -4.88 -5.72 19.93
N GLU A 24 -4.77 -7.01 19.63
CA GLU A 24 -4.55 -7.50 18.26
C GLU A 24 -5.72 -7.20 17.32
N ASP A 25 -6.95 -7.10 17.84
CA ASP A 25 -8.14 -6.75 17.04
C ASP A 25 -8.07 -5.30 16.58
N LEU A 26 -7.71 -4.39 17.47
CA LEU A 26 -7.56 -2.97 17.16
C LEU A 26 -6.34 -2.72 16.24
N GLN A 27 -5.24 -3.42 16.49
CA GLN A 27 -3.92 -3.13 15.93
C GLN A 27 -3.49 -4.10 14.83
N SER A 28 -4.36 -4.97 14.34
CA SER A 28 -4.03 -6.01 13.36
C SER A 28 -3.22 -5.50 12.16
N ARG A 29 -3.62 -4.36 11.57
CA ARG A 29 -2.95 -3.76 10.41
C ARG A 29 -1.61 -3.13 10.75
N GLN A 30 -1.46 -2.58 11.96
CA GLN A 30 -0.19 -2.02 12.45
C GLN A 30 0.79 -3.14 12.84
N LEU A 31 0.27 -4.24 13.40
CA LEU A 31 1.05 -5.44 13.73
C LEU A 31 1.69 -6.05 12.48
N ALA A 32 0.97 -6.05 11.35
CA ALA A 32 1.50 -6.47 10.06
C ALA A 32 2.71 -5.65 9.58
N VAL A 33 2.82 -4.39 10.02
CA VAL A 33 3.88 -3.45 9.64
C VAL A 33 5.03 -3.48 10.65
N TYR A 34 4.73 -3.18 11.91
CA TYR A 34 5.73 -3.01 12.94
C TYR A 34 6.20 -4.35 13.53
N GLY A 35 5.30 -5.33 13.64
CA GLY A 35 5.54 -6.57 14.34
C GLY A 35 5.38 -6.43 15.85
N ARG A 36 5.07 -7.55 16.51
CA ARG A 36 4.72 -7.61 17.94
C ARG A 36 5.79 -6.99 18.84
N GLU A 37 7.06 -7.29 18.61
CA GLU A 37 8.16 -6.81 19.47
C GLU A 37 8.30 -5.28 19.41
N ALA A 38 8.23 -4.69 18.23
CA ALA A 38 8.28 -3.24 18.06
C ALA A 38 7.09 -2.57 18.76
N MET A 39 5.87 -3.09 18.58
CA MET A 39 4.68 -2.55 19.23
C MET A 39 4.74 -2.64 20.77
N MET A 40 5.33 -3.70 21.33
CA MET A 40 5.54 -3.81 22.79
C MET A 40 6.49 -2.75 23.34
N ARG A 41 7.52 -2.36 22.56
CA ARG A 41 8.42 -1.27 22.94
C ARG A 41 7.72 0.07 22.84
N LEU A 42 6.96 0.28 21.76
CA LEU A 42 6.20 1.50 21.53
C LEU A 42 5.19 1.78 22.64
N ALA A 43 4.44 0.76 23.07
CA ALA A 43 3.47 0.85 24.15
C ALA A 43 4.07 1.17 25.53
N LYS A 44 5.40 1.20 25.67
CA LYS A 44 6.12 1.64 26.87
C LYS A 44 6.74 3.04 26.74
N SER A 45 6.73 3.62 25.54
CA SER A 45 7.35 4.90 25.24
C SER A 45 6.49 6.08 25.72
N LYS A 46 7.12 7.03 26.43
CA LYS A 46 6.50 8.30 26.81
C LYS A 46 6.97 9.42 25.90
N VAL A 47 6.02 10.11 25.28
CA VAL A 47 6.27 11.14 24.27
C VAL A 47 5.80 12.50 24.78
N LEU A 48 6.65 13.52 24.63
CA LEU A 48 6.29 14.92 24.78
C LEU A 48 6.19 15.57 23.40
N ILE A 49 5.09 16.28 23.13
CA ILE A 49 4.93 17.11 21.93
C ILE A 49 4.77 18.55 22.41
N THR A 50 5.70 19.43 22.06
CA THR A 50 5.64 20.86 22.38
C THR A 50 5.30 21.69 21.14
N GLY A 51 4.19 22.43 21.23
CA GLY A 51 3.52 23.11 20.12
C GLY A 51 2.31 22.29 19.66
N MET A 52 1.11 22.84 19.85
CA MET A 52 -0.19 22.23 19.51
C MET A 52 -0.95 23.12 18.53
N ASP A 53 -0.26 23.60 17.49
CA ASP A 53 -0.91 24.09 16.27
C ASP A 53 -1.44 22.92 15.42
N GLY A 54 -1.85 23.17 14.17
CA GLY A 54 -2.32 22.11 13.27
C GLY A 54 -1.29 21.00 13.03
N LEU A 55 0.00 21.33 12.96
CA LEU A 55 1.08 20.34 12.78
C LEU A 55 1.26 19.51 14.06
N GLY A 56 1.26 20.14 15.23
CA GLY A 56 1.31 19.45 16.52
C GLY A 56 0.14 18.48 16.72
N ALA A 57 -1.06 18.90 16.36
CA ALA A 57 -2.26 18.06 16.42
C ALA A 57 -2.17 16.84 15.50
N GLU A 58 -1.65 17.00 14.29
CA GLU A 58 -1.48 15.90 13.33
C GLU A 58 -0.47 14.86 13.85
N ILE A 59 0.65 15.32 14.40
CA ILE A 59 1.66 14.46 15.03
C ILE A 59 1.04 13.71 16.20
N ALA A 60 0.34 14.40 17.09
CA ALA A 60 -0.33 13.79 18.25
C ALA A 60 -1.33 12.72 17.82
N LYS A 61 -2.17 13.00 16.81
CA LYS A 61 -3.12 12.04 16.23
C LYS A 61 -2.40 10.77 15.76
N ASN A 62 -1.34 10.91 14.96
CA ASN A 62 -0.58 9.75 14.45
C ASN A 62 0.10 8.95 15.57
N VAL A 63 0.69 9.62 16.56
CA VAL A 63 1.41 9.00 17.68
C VAL A 63 0.46 8.26 18.63
N ILE A 64 -0.70 8.83 18.93
CA ILE A 64 -1.73 8.20 19.77
C ILE A 64 -2.30 6.95 19.08
N LEU A 65 -2.60 7.05 17.78
CA LEU A 65 -3.07 5.92 16.97
C LEU A 65 -2.02 4.81 16.84
N ALA A 66 -0.73 5.15 16.84
CA ALA A 66 0.37 4.17 16.86
C ALA A 66 0.52 3.41 18.19
N ASN A 67 -0.26 3.78 19.22
CA ASN A 67 -0.30 3.14 20.52
C ASN A 67 1.01 3.25 21.33
N VAL A 68 1.51 4.48 21.48
CA VAL A 68 2.56 4.78 22.48
C VAL A 68 2.03 4.62 23.91
N GLY A 69 2.92 4.52 24.89
CA GLY A 69 2.52 4.38 26.30
C GLY A 69 1.80 5.62 26.85
N SER A 70 2.31 6.82 26.56
CA SER A 70 1.64 8.07 26.93
C SER A 70 2.10 9.25 26.07
N VAL A 71 1.21 10.22 25.88
CA VAL A 71 1.48 11.49 25.19
C VAL A 71 1.22 12.66 26.14
N THR A 72 2.19 13.55 26.28
CA THR A 72 1.99 14.86 26.91
C THR A 72 1.95 15.93 25.82
N LEU A 73 0.81 16.60 25.71
CA LEU A 73 0.56 17.74 24.84
C LEU A 73 1.01 18.99 25.60
N HIS A 74 1.97 19.72 25.06
CA HIS A 74 2.49 20.94 25.67
C HIS A 74 2.30 22.12 24.72
N ASP A 75 1.64 23.17 25.19
CA ASP A 75 1.58 24.44 24.48
C ASP A 75 1.32 25.56 25.50
N THR A 76 1.89 26.74 25.27
CA THR A 76 1.64 27.95 26.05
C THR A 76 0.82 28.98 25.28
N ALA A 77 0.56 28.75 23.99
CA ALA A 77 -0.24 29.63 23.16
C ALA A 77 -1.75 29.41 23.36
N GLU A 78 -2.50 30.50 23.15
CA GLU A 78 -3.95 30.47 23.09
C GLU A 78 -4.42 30.15 21.65
N VAL A 79 -5.62 29.58 21.54
CA VAL A 79 -6.28 29.33 20.27
C VAL A 79 -6.62 30.65 19.59
N ALA A 80 -6.13 30.82 18.37
CA ALA A 80 -6.50 31.89 17.46
C ALA A 80 -7.46 31.35 16.38
N ILE A 81 -8.28 32.24 15.79
CA ILE A 81 -9.24 31.84 14.74
C ILE A 81 -8.54 31.17 13.55
N ALA A 82 -7.34 31.63 13.18
CA ALA A 82 -6.55 31.08 12.09
C ALA A 82 -6.07 29.64 12.34
N ASP A 83 -5.97 29.21 13.61
CA ASP A 83 -5.54 27.84 13.94
C ASP A 83 -6.53 26.79 13.44
N LEU A 84 -7.82 27.15 13.37
CA LEU A 84 -8.90 26.25 12.95
C LEU A 84 -8.80 25.84 11.48
N GLY A 85 -8.00 26.54 10.66
CA GLY A 85 -7.73 26.18 9.27
C GLY A 85 -6.79 24.97 9.11
N ALA A 86 -6.10 24.57 10.18
CA ALA A 86 -5.24 23.38 10.19
C ALA A 86 -5.47 22.46 11.40
N HIS A 87 -6.09 22.94 12.47
CA HIS A 87 -6.31 22.17 13.68
C HIS A 87 -7.74 21.62 13.75
N PHE A 88 -7.91 20.34 13.36
CA PHE A 88 -9.20 19.64 13.22
C PHE A 88 -10.00 19.41 14.52
N TYR A 89 -9.41 19.61 15.70
CA TYR A 89 -10.13 19.51 16.98
C TYR A 89 -10.42 20.83 17.70
N LEU A 90 -9.96 21.97 17.17
CA LEU A 90 -10.31 23.27 17.74
C LEU A 90 -11.61 23.77 17.14
N LYS A 91 -12.47 24.34 17.98
CA LYS A 91 -13.75 24.93 17.59
C LYS A 91 -13.69 26.45 17.77
N GLU A 92 -14.61 27.17 17.15
CA GLU A 92 -14.68 28.64 17.29
C GLU A 92 -14.88 29.08 18.75
N GLU A 93 -15.58 28.27 19.54
CA GLU A 93 -15.77 28.47 20.98
C GLU A 93 -14.51 28.23 21.83
N ASP A 94 -13.43 27.71 21.25
CA ASP A 94 -12.16 27.50 21.92
C ASP A 94 -11.21 28.68 21.79
N VAL A 95 -11.51 29.68 20.95
CA VAL A 95 -10.68 30.88 20.78
C VAL A 95 -10.42 31.55 22.13
N GLY A 96 -9.14 31.79 22.44
CA GLY A 96 -8.67 32.33 23.72
C GLY A 96 -8.42 31.28 24.82
N LYS A 97 -8.73 29.99 24.61
CA LYS A 97 -8.31 28.90 25.51
C LYS A 97 -6.88 28.46 25.15
N ASN A 98 -6.20 27.76 26.06
CA ASN A 98 -4.93 27.10 25.74
C ASN A 98 -5.14 25.97 24.70
N ARG A 99 -4.29 25.91 23.68
CA ARG A 99 -4.41 24.93 22.58
C ARG A 99 -4.34 23.47 23.06
N ALA A 100 -3.37 23.15 23.92
CA ALA A 100 -3.18 21.78 24.43
C ALA A 100 -4.36 21.34 25.31
N GLU A 101 -4.91 22.23 26.12
CA GLU A 101 -6.09 21.94 26.94
C GLU A 101 -7.36 21.79 26.10
N ALA A 102 -7.54 22.63 25.08
CA ALA A 102 -8.74 22.63 24.23
C ALA A 102 -8.89 21.34 23.42
N CYS A 103 -7.78 20.79 22.89
CA CYS A 103 -7.81 19.57 22.07
C CYS A 103 -7.68 18.25 22.85
N LEU A 104 -7.39 18.31 24.16
CA LEU A 104 -7.07 17.13 24.99
C LEU A 104 -8.14 16.03 24.92
N GLY A 105 -9.42 16.42 25.05
CA GLY A 105 -10.52 15.46 25.07
C GLY A 105 -10.62 14.65 23.79
N GLU A 106 -10.64 15.35 22.65
CA GLU A 106 -10.78 14.74 21.32
C GLU A 106 -9.58 13.82 20.98
N LEU A 107 -8.35 14.23 21.35
CA LEU A 107 -7.15 13.42 21.14
C LEU A 107 -7.12 12.17 22.03
N GLN A 108 -7.54 12.27 23.31
CA GLN A 108 -7.61 11.12 24.22
C GLN A 108 -8.62 10.06 23.72
N GLU A 109 -9.70 10.47 23.04
CA GLU A 109 -10.70 9.54 22.52
C GLU A 109 -10.23 8.68 21.34
N LEU A 110 -9.16 9.10 20.64
CA LEU A 110 -8.60 8.34 19.52
C LEU A 110 -8.14 6.94 19.94
N ASN A 111 -7.48 6.85 21.10
CA ASN A 111 -7.04 5.59 21.67
C ASN A 111 -7.08 5.66 23.21
N PRO A 112 -8.13 5.10 23.84
CA PRO A 112 -8.29 5.10 25.30
C PRO A 112 -7.15 4.39 26.07
N SER A 113 -6.36 3.55 25.41
CA SER A 113 -5.21 2.87 26.01
C SER A 113 -3.98 3.78 26.15
N VAL A 114 -3.93 4.89 25.43
CA VAL A 114 -2.82 5.86 25.49
C VAL A 114 -3.18 6.98 26.46
N MET A 115 -2.43 7.08 27.56
CA MET A 115 -2.62 8.19 28.51
C MET A 115 -2.21 9.50 27.84
N THR A 116 -3.17 10.40 27.66
CA THR A 116 -2.95 11.73 27.06
C THR A 116 -3.21 12.81 28.10
N VAL A 117 -2.27 13.74 28.26
CA VAL A 117 -2.38 14.86 29.23
C VAL A 117 -1.94 16.17 28.61
N ALA A 118 -2.57 17.27 28.99
CA ALA A 118 -2.14 18.62 28.64
C ALA A 118 -1.22 19.21 29.73
N SER A 119 -0.22 20.01 29.32
CA SER A 119 0.73 20.67 30.21
C SER A 119 1.10 22.05 29.69
N GLN A 120 1.29 22.98 30.61
CA GLN A 120 1.89 24.31 30.36
C GLN A 120 3.14 24.52 31.22
N ARG A 121 3.74 23.43 31.73
CA ARG A 121 4.93 23.47 32.59
C ARG A 121 6.14 23.90 31.78
N ASP A 122 7.00 24.72 32.39
CA ASP A 122 8.29 25.10 31.81
C ASP A 122 9.11 23.86 31.38
N LEU A 123 9.74 23.96 30.20
CA LEU A 123 10.55 22.91 29.57
C LEU A 123 11.93 22.76 30.24
N GLU A 124 11.96 22.72 31.57
CA GLU A 124 13.15 22.51 32.38
C GLU A 124 13.64 21.05 32.29
N PRO A 125 14.94 20.81 32.50
CA PRO A 125 15.53 19.47 32.55
C PRO A 125 14.72 18.41 33.32
N LYS A 126 14.19 18.78 34.49
CA LYS A 126 13.42 17.88 35.34
C LYS A 126 12.14 17.38 34.67
N PHE A 127 11.45 18.24 33.93
CA PHE A 127 10.24 17.87 33.19
C PHE A 127 10.60 17.03 31.96
N LEU A 128 11.61 17.45 31.19
CA LEU A 128 12.09 16.72 30.01
C LEU A 128 12.55 15.28 30.34
N ALA A 129 13.14 15.06 31.53
CA ALA A 129 13.57 13.74 32.00
C ALA A 129 12.42 12.73 32.19
N GLU A 130 11.17 13.17 32.19
CA GLU A 130 10.00 12.29 32.35
C GLU A 130 9.71 11.46 31.07
N PHE A 131 10.33 11.83 29.93
CA PHE A 131 10.03 11.31 28.60
C PHE A 131 11.19 10.51 27.97
N GLN A 132 10.87 9.67 26.98
CA GLN A 132 11.85 8.97 26.15
C GLN A 132 11.99 9.64 24.78
N ILE A 133 10.96 10.36 24.34
CA ILE A 133 10.92 11.04 23.05
C ILE A 133 10.35 12.45 23.26
N VAL A 134 11.02 13.46 22.70
CA VAL A 134 10.60 14.87 22.74
C VAL A 134 10.51 15.41 21.32
N VAL A 135 9.35 15.92 20.96
CA VAL A 135 9.06 16.52 19.65
C VAL A 135 8.85 18.03 19.83
N CYS A 136 9.65 18.84 19.16
CA CYS A 136 9.53 20.30 19.13
C CYS A 136 8.90 20.76 17.81
N VAL A 137 7.73 21.39 17.89
CA VAL A 137 6.97 21.91 16.75
C VAL A 137 7.10 23.43 16.71
N SER A 138 7.69 23.97 15.64
CA SER A 138 7.90 25.40 15.38
C SER A 138 8.51 26.19 16.56
N THR A 139 9.24 25.49 17.42
CA THR A 139 9.93 26.04 18.59
C THR A 139 11.10 26.90 18.13
N PRO A 140 11.35 28.10 18.71
CA PRO A 140 12.50 28.92 18.34
C PRO A 140 13.81 28.12 18.39
N LEU A 141 14.69 28.29 17.39
CA LEU A 141 15.85 27.40 17.19
C LEU A 141 16.80 27.39 18.39
N ALA A 142 16.98 28.54 19.03
CA ALA A 142 17.81 28.65 20.25
C ALA A 142 17.28 27.75 21.39
N GLU A 143 15.96 27.72 21.58
CA GLU A 143 15.32 26.91 22.61
C GLU A 143 15.31 25.42 22.21
N ALA A 144 15.04 25.12 20.94
CA ALA A 144 15.14 23.76 20.41
C ALA A 144 16.55 23.18 20.58
N CYS A 145 17.60 23.98 20.36
CA CYS A 145 18.98 23.57 20.61
C CYS A 145 19.24 23.26 22.08
N ARG A 146 18.75 24.10 23.00
CA ARG A 146 18.86 23.89 24.45
C ARG A 146 18.19 22.57 24.87
N ILE A 147 17.01 22.29 24.34
CA ILE A 147 16.27 21.04 24.60
C ILE A 147 17.02 19.84 24.03
N ASN A 148 17.47 19.92 22.76
CA ASN A 148 18.24 18.85 22.11
C ASN A 148 19.52 18.50 22.87
N GLU A 149 20.30 19.50 23.29
CA GLU A 149 21.52 19.30 24.10
C GLU A 149 21.22 18.55 25.40
N TYR A 150 20.13 18.92 26.08
CA TYR A 150 19.70 18.20 27.27
C TYR A 150 19.32 16.75 26.95
N CYS A 151 18.51 16.53 25.92
CA CYS A 151 18.09 15.20 25.48
C CYS A 151 19.31 14.29 25.17
N ARG A 152 20.34 14.81 24.50
CA ARG A 152 21.61 14.10 24.24
C ARG A 152 22.41 13.81 25.51
N SER A 153 22.38 14.72 26.48
CA SER A 153 23.12 14.59 27.75
C SER A 153 22.49 13.59 28.72
N ALA A 154 21.19 13.32 28.57
CA ALA A 154 20.45 12.36 29.38
C ALA A 154 21.04 10.94 29.29
N ARG A 155 20.76 10.12 30.31
CA ARG A 155 21.23 8.73 30.39
C ARG A 155 20.07 7.80 30.78
N PRO A 156 19.54 6.97 29.85
CA PRO A 156 19.88 6.93 28.42
C PRO A 156 19.52 8.24 27.68
N PRO A 157 20.11 8.52 26.50
CA PRO A 157 19.72 9.67 25.69
C PRO A 157 18.21 9.66 25.39
N ILE A 158 17.60 10.84 25.40
CA ILE A 158 16.20 11.04 25.01
C ILE A 158 16.20 11.30 23.50
N ALA A 159 15.34 10.61 22.76
CA ALA A 159 15.19 10.87 21.34
C ALA A 159 14.55 12.24 21.11
N PHE A 160 15.13 13.02 20.20
CA PHE A 160 14.69 14.37 19.89
C PHE A 160 14.27 14.47 18.42
N VAL A 161 13.12 15.10 18.17
CA VAL A 161 12.65 15.43 16.83
C VAL A 161 12.28 16.91 16.80
N TYR A 162 12.70 17.62 15.76
CA TYR A 162 12.29 19.00 15.50
C TYR A 162 11.54 19.08 14.18
N THR A 163 10.50 19.89 14.12
CA THR A 163 9.79 20.17 12.88
C THR A 163 9.20 21.56 12.87
N SER A 164 9.02 22.15 11.70
CA SER A 164 8.32 23.42 11.54
C SER A 164 7.67 23.50 10.17
N ALA A 165 6.43 23.99 10.14
CA ALA A 165 5.72 24.39 8.92
C ALA A 165 5.68 25.93 8.86
N TYR A 166 6.06 26.49 7.72
CA TYR A 166 6.09 27.93 7.47
C TYR A 166 5.54 28.18 6.06
N GLY A 167 4.22 28.07 5.94
CA GLY A 167 3.46 28.19 4.70
C GLY A 167 3.57 26.94 3.83
N LEU A 168 4.00 27.13 2.58
CA LEU A 168 4.23 26.07 1.60
C LEU A 168 5.59 25.39 1.73
N ALA A 169 6.40 25.80 2.70
CA ALA A 169 7.67 25.17 3.02
C ALA A 169 7.68 24.64 4.46
N GLY A 170 8.56 23.67 4.72
CA GLY A 170 8.71 23.09 6.04
C GLY A 170 9.95 22.23 6.19
N ALA A 171 10.26 21.88 7.43
CA ALA A 171 11.44 21.12 7.78
C ALA A 171 11.14 20.05 8.85
N ALA A 172 11.91 18.97 8.82
CA ALA A 172 11.98 17.95 9.85
C ALA A 172 13.43 17.60 10.16
N PHE A 173 13.73 17.30 11.42
CA PHE A 173 15.04 16.90 11.91
C PHE A 173 14.93 15.84 13.00
N SER A 174 15.80 14.83 12.96
CA SER A 174 15.89 13.77 13.98
C SER A 174 17.28 13.70 14.62
N ASP A 175 17.29 13.50 15.93
CA ASP A 175 18.48 13.19 16.73
C ASP A 175 18.13 12.19 17.84
N PHE A 176 18.49 10.92 17.64
CA PHE A 176 18.23 9.85 18.61
C PHE A 176 19.45 9.52 19.49
N GLY A 177 20.43 10.42 19.52
CA GLY A 177 21.67 10.27 20.27
C GLY A 177 22.82 9.70 19.44
N PRO A 178 24.03 9.65 20.03
CA PRO A 178 25.26 9.35 19.30
C PRO A 178 25.42 7.90 18.85
N ASP A 179 24.57 6.98 19.33
CA ASP A 179 24.70 5.54 19.07
C ASP A 179 23.32 4.86 19.15
N PHE A 180 22.45 5.15 18.16
CA PHE A 180 21.07 4.64 18.15
C PHE A 180 21.00 3.29 17.42
N PRO A 181 20.52 2.21 18.08
CA PRO A 181 20.38 0.91 17.44
C PRO A 181 19.14 0.85 16.54
N VAL A 182 19.29 0.27 15.36
CA VAL A 182 18.24 -0.07 14.40
C VAL A 182 18.32 -1.58 14.15
N PHE A 183 17.32 -2.33 14.62
CA PHE A 183 17.31 -3.80 14.53
C PHE A 183 16.76 -4.32 13.20
N ASP A 184 15.88 -3.53 12.58
CA ASP A 184 15.26 -3.81 11.30
C ASP A 184 15.15 -2.51 10.53
N TRP A 185 16.05 -2.27 9.58
CA TRP A 185 16.18 -0.98 8.91
C TRP A 185 15.25 -0.79 7.71
N SER A 186 14.62 -1.87 7.20
CA SER A 186 13.74 -1.80 6.03
C SER A 186 12.31 -2.24 6.29
N GLY A 187 12.08 -3.14 7.26
CA GLY A 187 10.80 -3.82 7.49
C GLY A 187 10.35 -4.74 6.36
N GLU A 188 11.18 -4.95 5.34
CA GLU A 188 10.93 -5.95 4.29
C GLU A 188 11.09 -7.37 4.85
N ALA A 189 10.51 -8.37 4.19
CA ALA A 189 10.76 -9.77 4.55
C ALA A 189 12.26 -10.10 4.45
N LYS A 190 12.73 -11.04 5.27
CA LYS A 190 14.10 -11.54 5.17
C LYS A 190 14.24 -12.31 3.86
N LYS A 191 15.29 -12.02 3.10
CA LYS A 191 15.58 -12.76 1.86
C LYS A 191 15.86 -14.22 2.20
N SER A 192 15.34 -15.14 1.40
CA SER A 192 15.57 -16.57 1.62
C SER A 192 15.54 -17.30 0.28
N ALA A 193 16.39 -18.31 0.12
CA ALA A 193 16.42 -19.15 -1.07
C ALA A 193 16.70 -20.61 -0.71
N ILE A 194 16.22 -21.52 -1.56
CA ILE A 194 16.48 -22.94 -1.42
C ILE A 194 17.81 -23.28 -2.10
N VAL A 195 18.68 -23.99 -1.40
CA VAL A 195 19.98 -24.41 -1.91
C VAL A 195 19.80 -25.61 -2.84
N ALA A 196 20.39 -25.52 -4.04
CA ALA A 196 20.51 -26.63 -4.98
C ALA A 196 21.87 -27.33 -4.87
N LYS A 197 22.94 -26.57 -4.62
CA LYS A 197 24.31 -27.10 -4.52
C LYS A 197 25.22 -26.18 -3.71
N ILE A 198 26.21 -26.76 -3.03
CA ILE A 198 27.32 -26.02 -2.42
C ILE A 198 28.65 -26.66 -2.84
N SER A 199 29.62 -25.85 -3.28
CA SER A 199 30.96 -26.34 -3.64
C SER A 199 31.84 -26.55 -2.40
N GLN A 200 32.74 -27.54 -2.46
CA GLN A 200 33.87 -27.69 -1.53
C GLN A 200 35.05 -26.85 -2.01
N ALA A 201 35.03 -25.54 -1.71
CA ALA A 201 35.99 -24.57 -2.24
C ALA A 201 36.28 -23.44 -1.23
N ASN A 202 37.21 -22.55 -1.58
CA ASN A 202 37.53 -21.35 -0.84
C ASN A 202 37.64 -20.15 -1.80
N PRO A 203 36.64 -19.25 -1.85
CA PRO A 203 35.38 -19.29 -1.10
C PRO A 203 34.43 -20.38 -1.63
N ALA A 204 33.55 -20.86 -0.76
CA ALA A 204 32.47 -21.77 -1.17
C ALA A 204 31.44 -21.05 -2.04
N VAL A 205 30.96 -21.70 -3.09
CA VAL A 205 29.93 -21.19 -4.00
C VAL A 205 28.63 -21.92 -3.71
N VAL A 206 27.58 -21.15 -3.46
CA VAL A 206 26.22 -21.62 -3.22
C VAL A 206 25.41 -21.38 -4.48
N THR A 207 24.78 -22.44 -4.99
CA THR A 207 23.82 -22.38 -6.09
C THR A 207 22.45 -22.60 -5.51
N CYS A 208 21.55 -21.65 -5.73
CA CYS A 208 20.14 -21.74 -5.38
C CYS A 208 19.36 -22.47 -6.46
N VAL A 209 18.23 -23.04 -6.09
CA VAL A 209 17.26 -23.59 -7.05
C VAL A 209 16.80 -22.46 -7.96
N PHE A 210 16.81 -22.69 -9.27
CA PHE A 210 16.28 -21.75 -10.26
C PHE A 210 14.99 -22.32 -10.83
N ASP A 211 13.91 -21.56 -10.69
CA ASP A 211 12.67 -21.81 -11.41
C ASP A 211 12.34 -20.56 -12.25
N LYS A 212 12.34 -20.74 -13.58
CA LYS A 212 12.04 -19.67 -14.54
C LYS A 212 10.64 -19.08 -14.33
N ASN A 213 9.72 -19.83 -13.73
CA ASN A 213 8.35 -19.42 -13.47
C ASN A 213 8.18 -18.84 -12.06
N ASP A 214 9.12 -19.07 -11.13
CA ASP A 214 9.10 -18.49 -9.79
C ASP A 214 10.22 -17.45 -9.60
N PRO A 215 9.90 -16.14 -9.67
CA PRO A 215 10.88 -15.09 -9.42
C PRO A 215 11.42 -15.09 -7.97
N HIS A 216 10.75 -15.76 -7.02
CA HIS A 216 11.24 -15.95 -5.64
C HIS A 216 12.30 -17.05 -5.53
N SER A 217 12.61 -17.75 -6.63
CA SER A 217 13.79 -18.63 -6.71
C SER A 217 15.11 -17.85 -6.73
N ARG A 218 15.06 -16.53 -6.96
CA ARG A 218 16.20 -15.63 -6.82
C ARG A 218 16.56 -15.46 -5.35
N HIS A 219 17.85 -15.39 -5.05
CA HIS A 219 18.27 -15.12 -3.68
C HIS A 219 18.13 -13.65 -3.28
N ASP A 220 18.23 -12.73 -4.26
CA ASP A 220 18.21 -11.26 -4.12
C ASP A 220 19.17 -10.67 -3.06
N LEU A 221 20.06 -11.50 -2.52
CA LEU A 221 21.18 -11.11 -1.66
C LEU A 221 22.13 -10.13 -2.35
N ALA A 222 22.76 -9.28 -1.55
CA ALA A 222 23.83 -8.37 -1.96
C ALA A 222 25.17 -8.72 -1.29
N GLU A 223 26.27 -8.24 -1.86
CA GLU A 223 27.60 -8.39 -1.27
C GLU A 223 27.66 -7.76 0.13
N GLY A 224 28.31 -8.44 1.07
CA GLY A 224 28.42 -8.03 2.46
C GLY A 224 27.20 -8.38 3.33
N GLU A 225 26.09 -8.87 2.77
CA GLU A 225 24.98 -9.37 3.58
C GLU A 225 25.36 -10.65 4.33
N VAL A 226 24.77 -10.86 5.50
CA VAL A 226 25.02 -12.05 6.32
C VAL A 226 23.87 -13.02 6.13
N VAL A 227 24.19 -14.30 5.94
CA VAL A 227 23.22 -15.38 5.75
C VAL A 227 23.45 -16.51 6.73
N GLU A 228 22.39 -17.25 7.04
CA GLU A 228 22.42 -18.45 7.88
C GLU A 228 21.84 -19.64 7.10
N PHE A 229 22.44 -20.82 7.27
CA PHE A 229 22.00 -22.04 6.60
C PHE A 229 21.22 -22.95 7.55
N ALA A 230 20.23 -23.65 7.02
CA ALA A 230 19.52 -24.73 7.68
C ALA A 230 19.30 -25.89 6.71
N GLU A 231 19.06 -27.09 7.21
CA GLU A 231 18.67 -28.28 6.42
C GLU A 231 19.69 -28.74 5.35
N VAL A 232 20.92 -28.24 5.34
CA VAL A 232 21.98 -28.69 4.41
C VAL A 232 22.41 -30.11 4.81
N LYS A 233 22.24 -31.08 3.91
CA LYS A 233 22.67 -32.47 4.13
C LYS A 233 24.04 -32.71 3.48
N GLY A 234 24.86 -33.54 4.13
CA GLY A 234 26.22 -33.85 3.68
C GLY A 234 27.27 -32.81 4.12
N MET A 235 26.95 -31.51 4.03
CA MET A 235 27.79 -30.39 4.49
C MET A 235 27.21 -29.71 5.74
N THR A 236 27.01 -30.50 6.80
CA THR A 236 26.22 -30.11 7.98
C THR A 236 26.85 -29.01 8.84
N GLU A 237 28.15 -28.77 8.68
CA GLU A 237 28.93 -27.74 9.38
C GLU A 237 28.43 -26.32 9.08
N LEU A 238 27.72 -26.13 7.95
CA LEU A 238 27.09 -24.86 7.61
C LEU A 238 25.83 -24.57 8.43
N ASN A 239 25.12 -25.60 8.91
CA ASN A 239 23.82 -25.41 9.53
C ASN A 239 23.92 -24.66 10.87
N GLY A 240 23.09 -23.63 11.05
CA GLY A 240 23.03 -22.79 12.24
C GLY A 240 24.16 -21.77 12.40
N ASN A 241 25.07 -21.69 11.41
CA ASN A 241 26.16 -20.74 11.38
C ASN A 241 25.88 -19.60 10.40
N ALA A 242 26.41 -18.42 10.72
CA ALA A 242 26.24 -17.22 9.90
C ALA A 242 27.50 -16.93 9.07
N TYR A 243 27.32 -16.56 7.81
CA TYR A 243 28.40 -16.32 6.85
C TYR A 243 28.13 -15.04 6.05
N THR A 244 29.18 -14.29 5.75
CA THR A 244 29.09 -13.11 4.88
C THR A 244 29.06 -13.54 3.42
N VAL A 245 28.16 -12.95 2.63
CA VAL A 245 28.14 -13.04 1.17
C VAL A 245 29.34 -12.27 0.64
N LYS A 246 30.29 -12.99 0.04
CA LYS A 246 31.54 -12.42 -0.47
C LYS A 246 31.36 -11.78 -1.85
N GLU A 247 30.66 -12.48 -2.74
CA GLU A 247 30.44 -12.04 -4.13
C GLU A 247 29.11 -12.60 -4.61
N VAL A 248 28.31 -11.74 -5.26
CA VAL A 248 27.10 -12.16 -5.98
C VAL A 248 27.50 -12.46 -7.42
N ILE A 249 27.43 -13.73 -7.81
CA ILE A 249 27.89 -14.19 -9.13
C ILE A 249 26.81 -13.94 -10.19
N ASN A 250 25.55 -14.28 -9.86
CA ASN A 250 24.35 -14.07 -10.68
C ASN A 250 23.10 -14.24 -9.78
N PRO A 251 21.85 -14.03 -10.25
CA PRO A 251 20.66 -14.07 -9.38
C PRO A 251 20.36 -15.38 -8.63
N TRP A 252 21.09 -16.46 -8.92
CA TRP A 252 20.93 -17.80 -8.32
C TRP A 252 22.24 -18.32 -7.72
N MET A 253 23.34 -17.58 -7.78
CA MET A 253 24.64 -18.03 -7.31
C MET A 253 25.39 -16.92 -6.60
N PHE A 254 25.95 -17.25 -5.44
CA PHE A 254 26.81 -16.36 -4.68
C PHE A 254 27.90 -17.16 -3.97
N SER A 255 28.97 -16.50 -3.56
CA SER A 255 30.01 -17.10 -2.72
C SER A 255 29.94 -16.58 -1.29
N ILE A 256 30.36 -17.41 -0.34
CA ILE A 256 30.39 -17.08 1.09
C ILE A 256 31.81 -17.10 1.64
N GLU A 257 32.09 -16.25 2.63
CA GLU A 257 33.40 -16.12 3.28
C GLU A 257 33.73 -17.29 4.22
N VAL A 258 33.79 -18.50 3.66
CA VAL A 258 34.22 -19.72 4.36
C VAL A 258 34.95 -20.68 3.41
N ASP A 259 35.95 -21.37 3.95
CA ASP A 259 36.63 -22.48 3.29
C ASP A 259 35.92 -23.80 3.60
N THR A 260 35.20 -24.34 2.62
CA THR A 260 34.47 -25.61 2.75
C THR A 260 35.28 -26.83 2.27
N THR A 261 36.55 -26.66 1.90
CA THR A 261 37.38 -27.79 1.41
C THR A 261 37.58 -28.89 2.47
N GLY A 262 37.46 -28.54 3.75
CA GLY A 262 37.53 -29.48 4.87
C GLY A 262 36.18 -30.00 5.38
N PHE A 263 35.05 -29.57 4.80
CA PHE A 263 33.71 -29.98 5.23
C PHE A 263 33.27 -31.26 4.50
N GLY A 264 32.20 -31.90 4.99
CA GLY A 264 31.55 -33.00 4.25
C GLY A 264 31.06 -32.56 2.86
N GLU A 265 30.97 -33.51 1.91
CA GLU A 265 30.45 -33.22 0.56
C GLU A 265 28.95 -32.92 0.62
N TYR A 266 28.53 -31.84 -0.05
CA TYR A 266 27.12 -31.51 -0.16
C TYR A 266 26.35 -32.68 -0.80
N PHE A 267 25.26 -33.08 -0.17
CA PHE A 267 24.41 -34.15 -0.66
C PHE A 267 23.09 -33.62 -1.22
N ASP A 268 22.32 -32.89 -0.41
CA ASP A 268 20.96 -32.47 -0.77
C ASP A 268 20.43 -31.42 0.24
N GLY A 269 19.34 -30.76 -0.14
CA GLY A 269 18.60 -29.82 0.69
C GLY A 269 19.37 -28.56 1.05
N GLY A 270 18.77 -27.74 1.90
CA GLY A 270 19.37 -26.51 2.39
C GLY A 270 18.46 -25.32 2.15
N LEU A 271 18.30 -24.51 3.18
CA LEU A 271 17.68 -23.19 3.14
C LEU A 271 18.75 -22.19 3.52
N VAL A 272 18.93 -21.15 2.72
CA VAL A 272 19.73 -19.99 3.10
C VAL A 272 18.79 -18.82 3.40
N THR A 273 18.98 -18.17 4.53
CA THR A 273 18.15 -17.04 4.97
C THR A 273 19.01 -15.87 5.42
N GLU A 274 18.62 -14.65 5.03
CA GLU A 274 19.24 -13.40 5.47
C GLU A 274 19.17 -13.25 6.99
N LYS A 275 20.33 -12.94 7.58
CA LYS A 275 20.47 -12.58 8.99
C LYS A 275 20.71 -11.08 9.10
N ARG A 276 19.66 -10.34 9.45
CA ARG A 276 19.75 -8.89 9.69
C ARG A 276 20.59 -8.60 10.92
N MET A 277 21.70 -7.90 10.69
CA MET A 277 22.55 -7.37 11.73
C MET A 277 22.06 -5.99 12.17
N PRO A 278 22.03 -5.69 13.49
CA PRO A 278 21.69 -4.35 13.97
C PRO A 278 22.63 -3.29 13.38
N ARG A 279 22.08 -2.15 12.96
CA ARG A 279 22.85 -0.98 12.53
C ARG A 279 22.84 0.07 13.63
N PHE A 280 23.97 0.70 13.88
CA PHE A 280 24.09 1.78 14.85
C PHE A 280 24.26 3.11 14.11
N ILE A 281 23.32 4.03 14.32
CA ILE A 281 23.27 5.31 13.61
C ILE A 281 23.81 6.42 14.53
N PRO A 282 24.91 7.10 14.16
CA PRO A 282 25.47 8.18 14.96
C PRO A 282 24.84 9.53 14.59
N PHE A 283 23.96 10.06 15.44
CA PHE A 283 23.35 11.37 15.23
C PHE A 283 24.21 12.51 15.80
N ARG A 284 24.27 13.62 15.05
CA ARG A 284 24.86 14.89 15.48
C ARG A 284 23.81 15.80 16.10
N SER A 285 24.25 16.73 16.95
CA SER A 285 23.34 17.65 17.66
C SER A 285 22.67 18.65 16.71
N LEU A 286 21.49 19.14 17.08
CA LEU A 286 20.78 20.18 16.32
C LEU A 286 21.66 21.43 16.11
N ARG A 287 22.34 21.89 17.16
CA ARG A 287 23.23 23.06 17.07
C ARG A 287 24.32 22.85 16.03
N GLU A 288 24.94 21.68 16.02
CA GLU A 288 25.99 21.35 15.05
C GLU A 288 25.42 21.31 13.62
N THR A 289 24.27 20.68 13.42
CA THR A 289 23.70 20.49 12.08
C THR A 289 23.03 21.75 11.50
N LEU A 290 22.68 22.74 12.31
CA LEU A 290 22.28 24.07 11.79
C LEU A 290 23.43 24.78 11.07
N HIS A 291 24.67 24.56 11.53
CA HIS A 291 25.87 25.08 10.89
C HIS A 291 26.38 24.13 9.79
N SER A 292 26.40 22.83 10.06
CA SER A 292 26.94 21.78 9.18
C SER A 292 25.96 20.61 9.01
N PRO A 293 24.86 20.79 8.25
CA PRO A 293 23.74 19.85 8.13
C PRO A 293 24.11 18.47 7.61
N GLY A 294 25.21 18.35 6.85
CA GLY A 294 25.53 17.12 6.13
C GLY A 294 24.61 16.97 4.90
N GLU A 295 24.56 15.76 4.36
CA GLU A 295 23.70 15.47 3.21
C GLU A 295 22.22 15.65 3.57
N PHE A 296 21.49 16.35 2.69
CA PHE A 296 20.05 16.48 2.79
C PHE A 296 19.35 15.31 2.12
N LEU A 297 18.22 14.88 2.69
CA LEU A 297 17.32 13.99 1.97
C LEU A 297 16.62 14.80 0.86
N VAL A 298 16.92 14.46 -0.40
CA VAL A 298 16.29 15.07 -1.58
C VAL A 298 15.11 14.22 -2.02
N SER A 299 13.90 14.80 -2.05
CA SER A 299 12.69 14.12 -2.53
C SER A 299 12.33 14.48 -3.98
N ASP A 300 12.69 15.66 -4.46
CA ASP A 300 12.46 16.11 -5.85
C ASP A 300 13.79 16.49 -6.48
N TRP A 301 14.26 15.68 -7.43
CA TRP A 301 15.53 15.90 -8.12
C TRP A 301 15.48 17.08 -9.10
N GLY A 302 14.28 17.52 -9.50
CA GLY A 302 14.07 18.78 -10.23
C GLY A 302 14.33 20.01 -9.37
N LYS A 303 14.40 19.86 -8.05
CA LYS A 303 14.68 20.91 -7.06
C LYS A 303 16.08 20.77 -6.43
N TRP A 304 17.08 20.32 -7.20
CA TRP A 304 18.46 20.29 -6.74
C TRP A 304 18.90 21.65 -6.16
N GLY A 305 19.60 21.69 -5.03
CA GLY A 305 19.94 22.92 -4.31
C GLY A 305 18.85 23.49 -3.38
N ARG A 306 17.59 23.13 -3.58
CA ARG A 306 16.46 23.69 -2.82
C ARG A 306 16.51 23.36 -1.32
N PRO A 307 16.88 22.15 -0.86
CA PRO A 307 16.96 21.86 0.57
C PRO A 307 17.95 22.77 1.32
N ALA A 308 19.10 23.07 0.72
CA ALA A 308 20.08 23.97 1.31
C ALA A 308 19.55 25.40 1.40
N LEU A 309 18.83 25.88 0.38
CA LEU A 309 18.17 27.19 0.39
C LEU A 309 17.09 27.26 1.49
N LEU A 310 16.26 26.24 1.62
CA LEU A 310 15.23 26.17 2.66
C LEU A 310 15.83 26.08 4.07
N HIS A 311 16.98 25.43 4.21
CA HIS A 311 17.72 25.40 5.47
C HIS A 311 18.27 26.78 5.88
N LEU A 312 18.66 27.63 4.90
CA LEU A 312 18.95 29.04 5.15
C LEU A 312 17.68 29.83 5.47
N ALA A 313 16.59 29.58 4.74
CA ALA A 313 15.30 30.23 4.96
C ALA A 313 14.79 30.02 6.40
N LEU A 314 14.87 28.78 6.92
CA LEU A 314 14.50 28.45 8.30
C LEU A 314 15.29 29.29 9.32
N GLN A 315 16.62 29.41 9.13
CA GLN A 315 17.49 30.18 10.03
C GLN A 315 17.25 31.69 9.91
N ALA A 316 17.05 32.19 8.69
CA ALA A 316 16.76 33.60 8.44
C ALA A 316 15.40 34.01 9.00
N LEU A 317 14.39 33.14 8.91
CA LEU A 317 13.08 33.35 9.53
C LEU A 317 13.18 33.36 11.06
N ASP A 318 13.95 32.45 11.67
CA ASP A 318 14.17 32.44 13.12
C ASP A 318 14.90 33.71 13.61
N ALA A 319 15.90 34.17 12.84
CA ALA A 319 16.59 35.43 13.10
C ALA A 319 15.63 36.63 13.02
N TYR A 320 14.82 36.71 11.95
CA TYR A 320 13.80 37.75 11.79
C TYR A 320 12.82 37.75 12.97
N ARG A 321 12.29 36.58 13.35
CA ARG A 321 11.38 36.44 14.49
C ARG A 321 12.02 36.93 15.78
N THR A 322 13.29 36.59 16.01
CA THR A 322 14.02 37.01 17.21
C THR A 322 14.10 38.54 17.30
N GLU A 323 14.36 39.23 16.19
CA GLU A 323 14.40 40.70 16.14
C GLU A 323 13.02 41.35 16.27
N HIS A 324 11.96 40.64 15.88
CA HIS A 324 10.59 41.15 15.82
C HIS A 324 9.67 40.57 16.91
N GLY A 325 10.24 40.18 18.07
CA GLY A 325 9.45 39.76 19.24
C GLY A 325 8.67 38.46 19.05
N GLY A 326 9.16 37.57 18.20
CA GLY A 326 8.58 36.27 17.87
C GLY A 326 7.68 36.25 16.63
N ALA A 327 7.35 37.42 16.06
CA ALA A 327 6.46 37.55 14.91
C ALA A 327 7.13 37.12 13.60
N TYR A 328 6.38 36.40 12.76
CA TYR A 328 6.77 36.11 11.39
C TYR A 328 6.58 37.36 10.49
N PRO A 329 7.26 37.40 9.33
CA PRO A 329 6.95 38.36 8.28
C PRO A 329 5.45 38.41 7.95
N ALA A 330 4.91 39.61 7.79
CA ALA A 330 3.52 39.78 7.37
C ALA A 330 3.34 39.35 5.90
N PRO A 331 2.20 38.73 5.54
CA PRO A 331 1.94 38.33 4.15
C PRO A 331 2.01 39.50 3.16
N GLY A 332 2.74 39.31 2.07
CA GLY A 332 2.93 40.32 1.02
C GLY A 332 3.82 41.51 1.42
N ASP A 333 4.43 41.53 2.61
CA ASP A 333 5.32 42.61 3.03
C ASP A 333 6.69 42.47 2.35
N ALA A 334 6.92 43.31 1.34
CA ALA A 334 8.16 43.33 0.58
C ALA A 334 9.38 43.65 1.45
N ALA A 335 9.26 44.55 2.42
CA ALA A 335 10.38 44.96 3.27
C ALA A 335 10.75 43.87 4.28
N ALA A 336 9.75 43.17 4.82
CA ALA A 336 10.01 41.97 5.65
C ALA A 336 10.65 40.84 4.82
N GLY A 337 10.20 40.65 3.57
CA GLY A 337 10.83 39.73 2.63
C GLY A 337 12.29 40.09 2.32
N ASP A 338 12.58 41.37 2.07
CA ASP A 338 13.96 41.88 1.89
C ASP A 338 14.84 41.57 3.10
N ALA A 339 14.32 41.74 4.32
CA ALA A 339 15.06 41.46 5.55
C ALA A 339 15.42 39.98 5.69
N VAL A 340 14.49 39.07 5.36
CA VAL A 340 14.74 37.62 5.37
C VAL A 340 15.78 37.23 4.31
N VAL A 341 15.69 37.81 3.10
CA VAL A 341 16.70 37.60 2.04
C VAL A 341 18.08 38.08 2.48
N ALA A 342 18.16 39.27 3.09
CA ALA A 342 19.41 39.81 3.60
C ALA A 342 20.04 38.89 4.66
N ALA A 343 19.24 38.42 5.63
CA ALA A 343 19.69 37.51 6.68
C ALA A 343 20.18 36.16 6.09
N ALA A 344 19.43 35.58 5.14
CA ALA A 344 19.84 34.35 4.46
C ALA A 344 21.13 34.52 3.66
N THR A 345 21.30 35.67 3.01
CA THR A 345 22.51 35.99 2.21
C THR A 345 23.73 36.15 3.11
N GLU A 346 23.58 36.81 4.26
CA GLU A 346 24.65 36.94 5.26
C GLU A 346 25.05 35.57 5.83
N LEU A 347 24.07 34.73 6.18
CA LEU A 347 24.30 33.35 6.63
C LEU A 347 25.02 32.52 5.57
N ASN A 348 24.62 32.64 4.31
CA ASN A 348 25.27 31.92 3.20
C ASN A 348 26.71 32.40 3.02
N ALA A 349 26.96 33.71 3.03
CA ALA A 349 28.30 34.28 2.88
C ALA A 349 29.25 33.81 4.00
N ALA A 350 28.76 33.77 5.25
CA ALA A 350 29.51 33.24 6.38
C ALA A 350 29.87 31.75 6.18
N LYS A 351 28.90 30.93 5.74
CA LYS A 351 29.12 29.50 5.47
C LYS A 351 30.09 29.25 4.31
N LEU A 352 29.98 30.03 3.23
CA LEU A 352 30.94 29.96 2.13
C LEU A 352 32.35 30.27 2.59
N ALA A 353 32.54 31.28 3.46
CA ALA A 353 33.84 31.60 4.03
C ALA A 353 34.40 30.45 4.89
N ASP A 354 33.56 29.81 5.71
CA ASP A 354 33.95 28.65 6.52
C ASP A 354 34.33 27.44 5.65
N LEU A 355 33.57 27.18 4.58
CA LEU A 355 33.86 26.11 3.61
C LEU A 355 35.15 26.37 2.83
N ASP A 356 35.36 27.60 2.37
CA ASP A 356 36.59 27.97 1.66
C ASP A 356 37.81 27.84 2.59
N ALA A 357 37.66 28.19 3.87
CA ALA A 357 38.71 28.02 4.89
C ALA A 357 39.01 26.54 5.19
N GLU A 358 37.99 25.69 5.36
CA GLU A 358 38.18 24.26 5.61
C GLU A 358 38.70 23.54 4.36
N ALA A 359 38.24 23.89 3.15
CA ALA A 359 38.77 23.38 1.89
C ALA A 359 40.26 23.70 1.74
N ALA A 360 40.67 24.94 2.00
CA ALA A 360 42.08 25.35 1.99
C ALA A 360 42.90 24.58 3.04
N ARG A 361 42.34 24.34 4.23
CA ARG A 361 43.00 23.55 5.29
C ARG A 361 43.17 22.09 4.87
N LEU A 362 42.14 21.46 4.33
CA LEU A 362 42.18 20.07 3.88
C LEU A 362 43.13 19.89 2.69
N GLU A 363 43.16 20.85 1.76
CA GLU A 363 44.13 20.86 0.66
C GLU A 363 45.58 20.96 1.19
N ALA A 364 45.82 21.86 2.15
CA ALA A 364 47.14 21.98 2.79
C ALA A 364 47.55 20.68 3.52
N GLN A 365 46.62 20.03 4.22
CA GLN A 365 46.85 18.73 4.87
C GLN A 365 47.14 17.62 3.86
N SER A 366 46.33 17.52 2.79
CA SER A 366 46.50 16.56 1.70
C SER A 366 47.87 16.70 1.04
N LYS A 367 48.29 17.94 0.75
CA LYS A 367 49.61 18.24 0.19
C LYS A 367 50.75 17.87 1.14
N ALA A 368 50.60 18.11 2.45
CA ALA A 368 51.60 17.76 3.44
C ALA A 368 51.76 16.24 3.59
N LEU A 369 50.65 15.50 3.64
CA LEU A 369 50.65 14.03 3.70
C LEU A 369 51.20 13.40 2.41
N GLY A 370 50.85 13.96 1.24
CA GLY A 370 51.43 13.53 -0.04
C GLY A 370 52.94 13.71 -0.09
N ALA A 371 53.45 14.86 0.36
CA ALA A 371 54.90 15.09 0.44
C ALA A 371 55.60 14.14 1.44
N ALA A 372 54.91 13.73 2.52
CA ALA A 372 55.43 12.74 3.46
C ALA A 372 55.54 11.35 2.81
N LEU A 373 54.54 10.95 2.00
CA LEU A 373 54.57 9.71 1.21
C LEU A 373 55.73 9.72 0.20
N ASP A 374 55.90 10.80 -0.56
CA ASP A 374 57.01 10.93 -1.52
C ASP A 374 58.38 10.80 -0.82
N ALA A 375 58.53 11.39 0.37
CA ALA A 375 59.76 11.29 1.17
C ALA A 375 59.99 9.86 1.70
N MET A 376 58.93 9.15 2.08
CA MET A 376 59.00 7.74 2.49
C MET A 376 59.36 6.82 1.33
N ASP A 377 58.79 7.03 0.14
CA ASP A 377 59.12 6.26 -1.07
C ASP A 377 60.58 6.51 -1.49
N ALA A 378 61.08 7.74 -1.37
CA ALA A 378 62.50 8.06 -1.57
C ALA A 378 63.41 7.38 -0.52
N ALA A 379 62.98 7.32 0.74
CA ALA A 379 63.70 6.61 1.79
C ALA A 379 63.71 5.08 1.56
N ALA A 380 62.63 4.51 1.03
CA ALA A 380 62.54 3.11 0.66
C ALA A 380 63.51 2.75 -0.49
N LEU A 381 63.69 3.65 -1.46
CA LEU A 381 64.66 3.50 -2.55
C LEU A 381 66.12 3.60 -2.08
N GLY A 382 66.37 4.31 -0.97
CA GLY A 382 67.70 4.47 -0.37
C GLY A 382 68.10 3.38 0.63
N LEU A 383 67.20 2.44 0.96
CA LEU A 383 67.51 1.26 1.77
C LEU A 383 68.19 0.21 0.87
N ASP A 384 69.52 0.21 0.84
CA ASP A 384 70.31 -0.87 0.24
C ASP A 384 69.96 -2.22 0.89
N VAL A 385 70.08 -3.29 0.10
CA VAL A 385 69.71 -4.71 0.35
C VAL A 385 70.36 -5.34 1.62
N GLU A 386 71.12 -4.58 2.39
CA GLU A 386 71.75 -4.98 3.67
C GLU A 386 71.11 -4.33 4.93
N GLY A 387 70.04 -3.53 4.78
CA GLY A 387 69.32 -2.90 5.88
C GLY A 387 68.45 -3.87 6.73
N SER A 388 68.45 -3.69 8.05
CA SER A 388 67.67 -4.50 9.01
C SER A 388 66.18 -4.65 8.60
N PRO A 389 65.60 -5.87 8.61
CA PRO A 389 64.17 -6.11 8.35
C PRO A 389 63.22 -5.26 9.22
N GLU A 390 63.67 -4.85 10.41
CA GLU A 390 62.91 -4.03 11.34
C GLU A 390 62.70 -2.60 10.82
N ALA A 391 63.68 -2.04 10.10
CA ALA A 391 63.59 -0.70 9.52
C ALA A 391 62.62 -0.66 8.33
N ALA A 392 62.61 -1.70 7.50
CA ALA A 392 61.66 -1.84 6.39
C ALA A 392 60.22 -2.05 6.89
N ALA A 393 60.02 -2.88 7.93
CA ALA A 393 58.71 -3.08 8.55
C ALA A 393 58.19 -1.79 9.21
N GLY A 394 59.05 -1.03 9.89
CA GLY A 394 58.68 0.26 10.49
C GLY A 394 58.29 1.31 9.46
N LEU A 395 59.01 1.39 8.32
CA LEU A 395 58.68 2.29 7.22
C LEU A 395 57.36 1.90 6.54
N SER A 396 57.11 0.61 6.33
CA SER A 396 55.85 0.10 5.77
C SER A 396 54.66 0.44 6.66
N ALA A 397 54.76 0.25 7.98
CA ALA A 397 53.69 0.57 8.92
C ALA A 397 53.39 2.08 8.96
N ALA A 398 54.44 2.92 8.96
CA ALA A 398 54.28 4.37 8.91
C ALA A 398 53.67 4.85 7.58
N ARG A 399 54.02 4.21 6.46
CA ARG A 399 53.44 4.48 5.14
C ARG A 399 51.94 4.15 5.12
N THR A 400 51.53 3.00 5.63
CA THR A 400 50.12 2.61 5.73
C THR A 400 49.31 3.59 6.60
N GLU A 401 49.89 4.07 7.71
CA GLU A 401 49.25 5.08 8.56
C GLU A 401 49.05 6.42 7.82
N VAL A 402 50.07 6.90 7.08
CA VAL A 402 49.96 8.14 6.29
C VAL A 402 48.99 7.96 5.11
N GLU A 403 48.95 6.80 4.46
CA GLU A 403 47.96 6.47 3.43
C GLU A 403 46.53 6.48 3.99
N ALA A 404 46.32 5.94 5.21
CA ALA A 404 45.03 5.97 5.89
C ALA A 404 44.61 7.40 6.27
N GLN A 405 45.54 8.22 6.76
CA GLN A 405 45.29 9.64 7.05
C GLN A 405 44.98 10.44 5.78
N LEU A 406 45.72 10.21 4.70
CA LEU A 406 45.47 10.86 3.40
C LEU A 406 44.12 10.44 2.83
N LYS A 407 43.76 9.16 2.95
CA LYS A 407 42.43 8.66 2.59
C LYS A 407 41.36 9.35 3.44
N ALA A 408 41.54 9.47 4.75
CA ALA A 408 40.59 10.15 5.63
C ALA A 408 40.43 11.65 5.28
N VAL A 409 41.50 12.34 4.91
CA VAL A 409 41.44 13.74 4.43
C VAL A 409 40.68 13.82 3.10
N ARG A 410 40.94 12.92 2.15
CA ARG A 410 40.22 12.87 0.86
C ARG A 410 38.75 12.53 1.04
N ASP A 411 38.44 11.57 1.91
CA ASP A 411 37.08 11.19 2.27
C ASP A 411 36.36 12.40 2.90
N ARG A 412 37.03 13.17 3.75
CA ARG A 412 36.51 14.41 4.35
C ARG A 412 36.35 15.55 3.34
N GLN A 413 37.22 15.64 2.33
CA GLN A 413 37.05 16.56 1.19
C GLN A 413 35.81 16.20 0.37
N GLY A 414 35.52 14.90 0.19
CA GLY A 414 34.30 14.41 -0.45
C GLY A 414 33.05 14.56 0.42
N ALA A 415 33.19 14.47 1.75
CA ALA A 415 32.11 14.52 2.72
C ALA A 415 31.82 15.94 3.28
N MET A 416 32.32 17.01 2.64
CA MET A 416 32.13 18.38 3.13
C MET A 416 30.66 18.84 3.20
N GLY A 417 29.69 18.03 2.74
CA GLY A 417 28.33 17.94 3.31
C GLY A 417 27.48 19.22 3.34
N TRP A 418 27.93 20.30 2.72
CA TRP A 418 27.16 21.50 2.46
C TRP A 418 27.02 21.64 0.97
N GLU A 419 25.79 21.64 0.49
CA GLU A 419 25.52 21.96 -0.90
C GLU A 419 25.78 23.46 -1.09
N ARG A 420 26.87 23.77 -1.81
CA ARG A 420 27.32 25.14 -2.03
C ARG A 420 26.26 25.94 -2.80
N ILE A 421 25.82 27.07 -2.23
CA ILE A 421 24.90 28.02 -2.87
C ILE A 421 25.72 29.23 -3.31
N ASP A 422 26.13 29.29 -4.57
CA ASP A 422 26.91 30.42 -5.09
C ASP A 422 26.05 31.70 -5.25
N GLU A 423 24.80 31.52 -5.64
CA GLU A 423 23.81 32.59 -5.78
C GLU A 423 22.54 32.24 -5.01
N VAL A 424 22.08 33.15 -4.16
CA VAL A 424 20.87 32.95 -3.35
C VAL A 424 19.65 33.26 -4.21
N ASP A 425 18.73 32.31 -4.35
CA ASP A 425 17.44 32.51 -5.00
C ASP A 425 16.53 33.39 -4.12
N GLU A 426 16.65 34.71 -4.30
CA GLU A 426 15.89 35.70 -3.54
C GLU A 426 14.38 35.59 -3.76
N ALA A 427 13.93 35.24 -4.97
CA ALA A 427 12.51 35.18 -5.30
C ALA A 427 11.82 34.08 -4.49
N THR A 428 12.43 32.90 -4.43
CA THR A 428 11.94 31.80 -3.59
C THR A 428 11.92 32.18 -2.12
N LEU A 429 12.98 32.81 -1.61
CA LEU A 429 13.04 33.26 -0.21
C LEU A 429 11.95 34.28 0.14
N ARG A 430 11.63 35.20 -0.78
CA ARG A 430 10.52 36.16 -0.60
C ARG A 430 9.17 35.46 -0.56
N SER A 431 8.94 34.48 -1.44
CA SER A 431 7.72 33.68 -1.42
C SER A 431 7.57 32.90 -0.12
N VAL A 432 8.65 32.28 0.36
CA VAL A 432 8.68 31.60 1.66
C VAL A 432 8.41 32.59 2.80
N ALA A 433 9.06 33.75 2.81
CA ALA A 433 8.85 34.78 3.83
C ALA A 433 7.39 35.25 3.87
N SER A 434 6.79 35.54 2.71
CA SER A 434 5.39 36.00 2.61
C SER A 434 4.40 34.99 3.21
N GLY A 435 4.61 33.69 2.99
CA GLY A 435 3.72 32.64 3.52
C GLY A 435 4.07 32.13 4.91
N SER A 436 5.19 32.58 5.50
CA SER A 436 5.83 31.91 6.64
C SER A 436 5.01 31.87 7.94
N SER A 437 4.07 32.80 8.11
CA SER A 437 3.17 32.84 9.27
C SER A 437 2.05 31.79 9.23
N ALA A 438 1.81 31.18 8.07
CA ALA A 438 0.71 30.24 7.88
C ALA A 438 1.10 28.80 8.24
N VAL A 439 0.24 28.12 8.99
CA VAL A 439 0.26 26.66 9.11
C VAL A 439 -0.83 26.12 8.21
N LEU A 440 -0.45 25.57 7.06
CA LEU A 440 -1.39 24.98 6.10
C LEU A 440 -1.71 23.54 6.50
N ASN A 441 -2.98 23.16 6.46
CA ASN A 441 -3.43 21.81 6.73
C ASN A 441 -2.71 20.74 5.86
N ALA A 442 -2.49 21.02 4.56
CA ALA A 442 -1.76 20.11 3.67
C ALA A 442 -0.32 19.84 4.17
N MET A 443 0.38 20.89 4.62
CA MET A 443 1.72 20.78 5.18
C MET A 443 1.70 20.09 6.55
N ALA A 444 0.69 20.37 7.38
CA ALA A 444 0.49 19.70 8.66
C ALA A 444 0.28 18.18 8.48
N ALA A 445 -0.57 17.77 7.54
CA ALA A 445 -0.79 16.37 7.17
C ALA A 445 0.51 15.69 6.68
N PHE A 446 1.22 16.36 5.76
CA PHE A 446 2.47 15.88 5.18
C PHE A 446 3.57 15.66 6.24
N LEU A 447 3.96 16.72 6.95
CA LEU A 447 5.00 16.65 7.99
C LEU A 447 4.54 15.87 9.21
N GLY A 448 3.25 15.91 9.56
CA GLY A 448 2.69 15.16 10.68
C GLY A 448 2.74 13.66 10.46
N GLY A 449 2.56 13.20 9.22
CA GLY A 449 2.80 11.81 8.82
C GLY A 449 4.26 11.40 8.98
N LEU A 450 5.18 12.22 8.45
CA LEU A 450 6.62 12.00 8.54
C LEU A 450 7.12 11.95 10.00
N VAL A 451 6.83 13.01 10.77
CA VAL A 451 7.29 13.15 12.16
C VAL A 451 6.63 12.14 13.09
N GLY A 452 5.34 11.84 12.86
CA GLY A 452 4.67 10.74 13.56
C GLY A 452 5.40 9.41 13.34
N GLN A 453 5.90 9.16 12.12
CA GLN A 453 6.69 7.97 11.85
C GLN A 453 8.07 8.03 12.50
N GLU A 454 8.75 9.17 12.54
CA GLU A 454 10.03 9.32 13.25
C GLU A 454 9.90 9.02 14.76
N VAL A 455 8.78 9.42 15.39
CA VAL A 455 8.48 9.05 16.79
C VAL A 455 8.34 7.54 16.94
N VAL A 456 7.66 6.86 16.00
CA VAL A 456 7.58 5.39 15.99
C VAL A 456 8.97 4.77 15.87
N LYS A 457 9.83 5.28 14.98
CA LYS A 457 11.21 4.76 14.82
C LYS A 457 12.01 4.90 16.11
N ALA A 458 11.98 6.08 16.73
CA ALA A 458 12.62 6.35 18.01
C ALA A 458 12.14 5.39 19.12
N GLY A 459 10.84 5.11 19.18
CA GLY A 459 10.24 4.24 20.19
C GLY A 459 10.41 2.74 19.96
N THR A 460 10.84 2.32 18.76
CA THR A 460 10.86 0.90 18.38
C THR A 460 12.24 0.38 17.99
N SER A 461 13.16 1.25 17.55
CA SER A 461 14.40 0.87 16.87
C SER A 461 14.15 0.06 15.58
N LYS A 462 13.01 0.31 14.93
CA LYS A 462 12.64 -0.24 13.63
C LYS A 462 12.56 0.88 12.60
N TYR A 463 12.89 0.54 11.36
CA TYR A 463 13.07 1.40 10.20
C TYR A 463 14.28 2.33 10.27
N MET A 464 14.76 2.76 9.11
CA MET A 464 15.85 3.73 9.03
C MET A 464 15.33 5.13 9.42
N PRO A 465 15.88 5.77 10.46
CA PRO A 465 15.51 7.15 10.81
C PRO A 465 15.90 8.17 9.74
N LEU A 466 15.28 9.34 9.78
CA LEU A 466 15.77 10.51 9.06
C LEU A 466 17.17 10.90 9.58
N ASN A 467 18.16 10.98 8.70
CA ASN A 467 19.55 11.27 9.07
C ASN A 467 20.15 12.38 8.18
N GLN A 468 20.01 13.68 8.49
CA GLN A 468 19.28 14.20 9.66
C GLN A 468 18.26 15.28 9.34
N TRP A 469 18.37 15.98 8.21
CA TRP A 469 17.44 17.04 7.82
C TRP A 469 16.64 16.65 6.58
N TYR A 470 15.34 16.94 6.63
CA TYR A 470 14.47 16.95 5.46
C TYR A 470 13.83 18.32 5.33
N HIS A 471 14.02 18.97 4.19
CA HIS A 471 13.37 20.22 3.82
C HIS A 471 12.48 19.96 2.63
N PHE A 472 11.26 20.49 2.68
CA PHE A 472 10.26 20.29 1.65
C PHE A 472 9.58 21.62 1.34
N ASP A 473 9.21 21.80 0.09
CA ASP A 473 8.29 22.86 -0.34
C ASP A 473 7.35 22.37 -1.44
N ALA A 474 6.17 22.98 -1.47
CA ALA A 474 5.18 22.86 -2.53
C ALA A 474 4.86 24.25 -3.13
N LEU A 475 5.90 25.06 -3.40
CA LEU A 475 5.73 26.42 -3.92
C LEU A 475 5.06 26.46 -5.30
N GLU A 476 5.05 25.34 -6.03
CA GLU A 476 4.30 25.19 -7.29
C GLU A 476 2.79 25.36 -7.10
N SER A 477 2.28 25.24 -5.87
CA SER A 477 0.87 25.51 -5.57
C SER A 477 0.53 27.00 -5.44
N LEU A 478 1.52 27.89 -5.45
CA LEU A 478 1.27 29.34 -5.42
C LEU A 478 0.48 29.81 -6.66
N PRO A 479 -0.30 30.90 -6.54
CA PRO A 479 -0.96 31.52 -7.67
C PRO A 479 -0.01 31.83 -8.84
N ALA A 480 -0.39 31.44 -10.05
CA ALA A 480 0.41 31.69 -11.26
C ALA A 480 0.60 33.19 -11.54
N GLU A 481 -0.36 34.02 -11.13
CA GLU A 481 -0.30 35.47 -11.22
C GLU A 481 -0.01 36.09 -9.85
N ALA A 482 0.68 37.24 -9.84
CA ALA A 482 0.98 37.95 -8.61
C ALA A 482 -0.31 38.38 -7.89
N VAL A 483 -0.43 38.00 -6.61
CA VAL A 483 -1.57 38.33 -5.78
C VAL A 483 -1.43 39.75 -5.23
N ASP A 484 -2.50 40.55 -5.28
CA ASP A 484 -2.55 41.84 -4.59
C ASP A 484 -2.31 41.63 -3.08
N PRO A 485 -1.32 42.29 -2.46
CA PRO A 485 -1.08 42.19 -1.02
C PRO A 485 -2.33 42.43 -0.16
N ALA A 486 -3.28 43.26 -0.60
CA ALA A 486 -4.55 43.47 0.10
C ALA A 486 -5.43 42.19 0.14
N SER A 487 -5.28 41.30 -0.84
CA SER A 487 -5.98 40.02 -0.91
C SER A 487 -5.42 38.99 0.10
N LEU A 488 -4.17 39.16 0.52
CA LEU A 488 -3.46 38.30 1.49
C LEU A 488 -3.75 38.69 2.95
N ALA A 489 -4.39 39.84 3.20
CA ALA A 489 -4.68 40.31 4.55
C ALA A 489 -5.67 39.40 5.29
N PRO A 490 -5.50 39.18 6.61
CA PRO A 490 -6.39 38.35 7.41
C PRO A 490 -7.80 38.94 7.46
N ARG A 491 -8.81 38.08 7.49
CA ARG A 491 -10.24 38.44 7.49
C ARG A 491 -10.96 38.07 8.79
N GLY A 492 -10.25 37.52 9.78
CA GLY A 492 -10.84 36.99 11.00
C GLY A 492 -11.60 35.69 10.73
N SER A 493 -11.10 34.89 9.78
CA SER A 493 -11.69 33.62 9.36
C SER A 493 -10.75 32.46 9.71
N ARG A 494 -11.31 31.26 9.84
CA ARG A 494 -10.50 30.03 9.92
C ARG A 494 -9.60 29.81 8.70
N TYR A 495 -9.94 30.40 7.55
CA TYR A 495 -9.14 30.30 6.33
C TYR A 495 -8.07 31.40 6.20
N ASP A 496 -7.78 32.16 7.27
CA ASP A 496 -6.79 33.24 7.24
C ASP A 496 -5.38 32.73 6.88
N ALA A 497 -4.99 31.53 7.34
CA ALA A 497 -3.71 30.92 6.98
C ALA A 497 -3.61 30.60 5.48
N MET A 498 -4.69 30.09 4.87
CA MET A 498 -4.73 29.89 3.42
C MET A 498 -4.75 31.21 2.66
N THR A 499 -5.51 32.20 3.16
CA THR A 499 -5.58 33.54 2.57
C THR A 499 -4.21 34.20 2.50
N ALA A 500 -3.41 34.06 3.56
CA ALA A 500 -2.05 34.60 3.64
C ALA A 500 -1.09 34.04 2.57
N VAL A 501 -1.38 32.86 2.01
CA VAL A 501 -0.54 32.20 1.01
C VAL A 501 -1.13 32.31 -0.39
N TYR A 502 -2.43 32.04 -0.54
CA TYR A 502 -3.12 31.87 -1.82
C TYR A 502 -3.95 33.08 -2.24
N GLY A 503 -4.25 34.00 -1.31
CA GLY A 503 -5.18 35.11 -1.53
C GLY A 503 -6.66 34.71 -1.43
N ALA A 504 -7.51 35.73 -1.27
CA ALA A 504 -8.96 35.58 -1.06
C ALA A 504 -9.67 34.80 -2.16
N GLU A 505 -9.31 35.12 -3.40
CA GLU A 505 -10.05 34.73 -4.58
C GLU A 505 -9.90 33.24 -4.85
N LEU A 506 -8.66 32.73 -4.71
CA LEU A 506 -8.40 31.30 -4.83
C LEU A 506 -9.02 30.51 -3.67
N VAL A 507 -8.97 31.03 -2.44
CA VAL A 507 -9.66 30.41 -1.30
C VAL A 507 -11.16 30.31 -1.58
N GLU A 508 -11.81 31.36 -2.07
CA GLU A 508 -13.23 31.32 -2.40
C GLU A 508 -13.54 30.36 -3.57
N LYS A 509 -12.65 30.27 -4.57
CA LYS A 509 -12.77 29.27 -5.64
C LYS A 509 -12.73 27.84 -5.10
N ILE A 510 -11.78 27.55 -4.19
CA ILE A 510 -11.67 26.25 -3.51
C ILE A 510 -12.94 25.93 -2.71
N ARG A 511 -13.51 26.93 -2.02
CA ARG A 511 -14.73 26.76 -1.24
C ARG A 511 -15.93 26.32 -2.07
N ASN A 512 -16.00 26.76 -3.32
CA ASN A 512 -17.11 26.43 -4.23
C ASN A 512 -16.87 25.18 -5.09
N LEU A 513 -15.82 24.40 -4.82
CA LEU A 513 -15.58 23.14 -5.52
C LEU A 513 -16.63 22.08 -5.14
N LYS A 514 -17.02 21.27 -6.14
CA LYS A 514 -17.84 20.07 -5.98
C LYS A 514 -17.00 18.81 -6.20
N TYR A 515 -16.71 18.06 -5.15
CA TYR A 515 -15.82 16.90 -5.24
C TYR A 515 -16.54 15.60 -4.93
N PHE A 516 -16.21 14.55 -5.67
CA PHE A 516 -16.64 13.19 -5.37
C PHE A 516 -15.49 12.39 -4.76
N LEU A 517 -15.67 11.95 -3.52
CA LEU A 517 -14.74 11.11 -2.78
C LEU A 517 -15.22 9.65 -2.83
N VAL A 518 -14.44 8.78 -3.44
CA VAL A 518 -14.77 7.35 -3.58
C VAL A 518 -14.00 6.55 -2.53
N GLY A 519 -14.69 6.13 -1.48
CA GLY A 519 -14.13 5.45 -0.30
C GLY A 519 -14.03 6.36 0.93
N SER A 520 -14.35 5.79 2.08
CA SER A 520 -14.36 6.41 3.42
C SER A 520 -13.47 5.61 4.40
N GLY A 521 -12.48 4.89 3.85
CA GLY A 521 -11.46 4.16 4.59
C GLY A 521 -10.39 5.06 5.22
N ALA A 522 -9.14 4.57 5.32
CA ALA A 522 -8.04 5.32 5.93
C ALA A 522 -7.78 6.65 5.20
N LEU A 523 -7.56 6.57 3.88
CA LEU A 523 -7.41 7.75 3.03
C LEU A 523 -8.68 8.61 3.02
N GLY A 524 -9.87 8.00 2.98
CA GLY A 524 -11.14 8.73 2.97
C GLY A 524 -11.36 9.59 4.22
N CYS A 525 -11.01 9.07 5.40
CA CYS A 525 -11.03 9.83 6.65
C CYS A 525 -10.05 11.02 6.62
N GLU A 526 -8.83 10.79 6.11
CA GLU A 526 -7.85 11.87 5.92
C GLU A 526 -8.38 12.93 4.93
N TYR A 527 -8.94 12.53 3.80
CA TYR A 527 -9.47 13.46 2.80
C TYR A 527 -10.66 14.27 3.33
N LEU A 528 -11.60 13.66 4.06
CA LEU A 528 -12.72 14.40 4.64
C LEU A 528 -12.26 15.45 5.66
N LYS A 529 -11.28 15.12 6.52
CA LYS A 529 -10.62 16.11 7.38
C LYS A 529 -9.97 17.21 6.54
N ASN A 530 -9.18 16.82 5.54
CA ASN A 530 -8.44 17.78 4.73
C ASN A 530 -9.36 18.69 3.92
N PHE A 531 -10.48 18.20 3.38
CA PHE A 531 -11.50 18.99 2.70
C PHE A 531 -12.20 19.95 3.65
N ALA A 532 -12.58 19.48 4.84
CA ALA A 532 -13.19 20.31 5.87
C ALA A 532 -12.28 21.48 6.28
N LEU A 533 -10.97 21.24 6.41
CA LEU A 533 -10.00 22.26 6.83
C LEU A 533 -9.57 23.20 5.69
N THR A 534 -9.38 22.65 4.48
CA THR A 534 -9.02 23.42 3.28
C THR A 534 -10.21 24.22 2.73
N GLY A 535 -11.42 23.93 3.22
CA GLY A 535 -12.65 24.65 2.88
C GLY A 535 -13.38 24.12 1.65
N VAL A 536 -12.94 23.02 1.05
CA VAL A 536 -13.62 22.38 -0.11
C VAL A 536 -15.09 22.13 0.23
N GLY A 537 -16.02 22.52 -0.65
CA GLY A 537 -17.44 22.27 -0.45
C GLY A 537 -18.13 23.11 0.64
N THR A 538 -17.46 24.14 1.17
CA THR A 538 -18.03 25.04 2.21
C THR A 538 -18.75 26.25 1.63
N GLY A 539 -18.35 26.69 0.44
CA GLY A 539 -18.91 27.82 -0.28
C GLY A 539 -20.33 27.55 -0.77
N PRO A 540 -21.14 28.58 -1.10
CA PRO A 540 -22.56 28.45 -1.45
C PRO A 540 -22.82 27.39 -2.52
N ASP A 541 -21.97 27.29 -3.55
CA ASP A 541 -22.10 26.35 -4.66
C ASP A 541 -21.25 25.07 -4.48
N GLY A 542 -20.48 24.98 -3.40
CA GLY A 542 -19.65 23.81 -3.10
C GLY A 542 -20.43 22.69 -2.42
N GLU A 543 -19.99 21.45 -2.66
CA GLU A 543 -20.51 20.22 -2.02
C GLU A 543 -19.47 19.10 -2.12
N VAL A 544 -19.26 18.32 -1.06
CA VAL A 544 -18.52 17.04 -1.16
C VAL A 544 -19.52 15.90 -1.13
N ILE A 545 -19.39 14.96 -2.07
CA ILE A 545 -20.16 13.73 -2.10
C ILE A 545 -19.19 12.60 -1.75
N VAL A 546 -19.52 11.77 -0.78
CA VAL A 546 -18.70 10.61 -0.39
C VAL A 546 -19.52 9.34 -0.48
N THR A 547 -18.93 8.25 -0.97
CA THR A 547 -19.59 6.94 -0.98
C THR A 547 -18.64 5.85 -0.49
N ASP A 548 -19.19 4.90 0.27
CA ASP A 548 -18.51 3.70 0.78
C ASP A 548 -19.58 2.70 1.21
N ASP A 549 -19.55 1.48 0.69
CA ASP A 549 -20.51 0.42 0.98
C ASP A 549 -20.15 -0.42 2.22
N ASP A 550 -18.99 -0.17 2.83
CA ASP A 550 -18.55 -0.90 4.02
C ASP A 550 -19.11 -0.31 5.32
N VAL A 551 -19.11 -1.18 6.33
CA VAL A 551 -19.33 -0.83 7.74
C VAL A 551 -18.01 -0.74 8.51
N ILE A 552 -18.04 -0.02 9.62
CA ILE A 552 -16.87 0.19 10.48
C ILE A 552 -16.58 -1.08 11.29
N GLU A 553 -15.36 -1.57 11.19
CA GLU A 553 -14.82 -2.66 12.01
C GLU A 553 -13.91 -2.13 13.12
N ARG A 554 -13.64 -2.95 14.13
CA ARG A 554 -12.71 -2.58 15.22
C ARG A 554 -11.28 -2.36 14.71
N SER A 555 -10.84 -3.17 13.76
CA SER A 555 -9.51 -3.08 13.12
C SER A 555 -9.28 -1.75 12.40
N ASN A 556 -10.35 -1.02 12.07
CA ASN A 556 -10.30 0.23 11.33
C ASN A 556 -9.82 1.41 12.21
N LEU A 557 -10.14 1.38 13.50
CA LEU A 557 -9.98 2.50 14.42
C LEU A 557 -8.51 2.91 14.63
N SER A 558 -7.55 2.02 14.36
CA SER A 558 -6.11 2.31 14.45
C SER A 558 -5.57 3.25 13.36
N ARG A 559 -6.36 3.57 12.33
CA ARG A 559 -5.97 4.47 11.24
C ARG A 559 -7.10 5.32 10.65
N GLN A 560 -8.36 4.97 10.92
CA GLN A 560 -9.55 5.70 10.47
C GLN A 560 -10.07 6.57 11.62
N PHE A 561 -9.33 7.63 11.92
CA PHE A 561 -9.44 8.40 13.16
C PHE A 561 -10.76 9.20 13.32
N LEU A 562 -11.58 9.30 12.28
CA LEU A 562 -12.94 9.85 12.36
C LEU A 562 -13.90 8.90 13.11
N PHE A 563 -13.51 7.63 13.24
CA PHE A 563 -14.32 6.61 13.91
C PHE A 563 -13.95 6.46 15.38
N ARG A 564 -14.86 5.85 16.13
CA ARG A 564 -14.77 5.61 17.57
C ARG A 564 -15.38 4.23 17.85
N ASN A 565 -15.11 3.67 19.03
CA ASN A 565 -15.63 2.35 19.39
C ASN A 565 -17.16 2.23 19.26
N TRP A 566 -17.91 3.31 19.52
CA TRP A 566 -19.38 3.31 19.39
C TRP A 566 -19.90 3.46 17.94
N HIS A 567 -19.01 3.62 16.96
CA HIS A 567 -19.34 3.61 15.54
C HIS A 567 -19.20 2.23 14.89
N VAL A 568 -18.64 1.23 15.58
CA VAL A 568 -18.48 -0.13 15.05
C VAL A 568 -19.83 -0.70 14.60
N LYS A 569 -19.86 -1.32 13.42
CA LYS A 569 -21.03 -1.80 12.65
C LYS A 569 -21.92 -0.72 12.03
N LYS A 570 -21.58 0.57 12.13
CA LYS A 570 -22.24 1.64 11.36
C LYS A 570 -21.57 1.83 10.01
N SER A 571 -22.26 2.46 9.07
CA SER A 571 -21.70 2.85 7.77
C SER A 571 -20.47 3.77 7.93
N LYS A 572 -19.43 3.49 7.14
CA LYS A 572 -18.20 4.31 7.11
C LYS A 572 -18.48 5.71 6.57
N SER A 573 -19.17 5.82 5.43
CA SER A 573 -19.41 7.12 4.76
C SER A 573 -20.28 8.05 5.60
N LEU A 574 -21.36 7.55 6.20
CA LEU A 574 -22.24 8.32 7.08
C LEU A 574 -21.49 8.84 8.31
N SER A 575 -20.83 7.93 9.04
CA SER A 575 -20.15 8.27 10.30
C SER A 575 -18.96 9.23 10.07
N ALA A 576 -18.22 9.05 8.97
CA ALA A 576 -17.09 9.91 8.64
C ALA A 576 -17.56 11.32 8.26
N SER A 577 -18.66 11.42 7.52
CA SER A 577 -19.26 12.70 7.14
C SER A 577 -19.74 13.48 8.36
N GLU A 578 -20.43 12.82 9.29
CA GLU A 578 -20.85 13.43 10.56
C GLU A 578 -19.67 13.98 11.35
N ALA A 579 -18.59 13.19 11.47
CA ALA A 579 -17.38 13.61 12.17
C ALA A 579 -16.69 14.80 11.48
N ALA A 580 -16.58 14.80 10.16
CA ALA A 580 -15.94 15.89 9.41
C ALA A 580 -16.77 17.19 9.44
N MET A 581 -18.10 17.10 9.36
CA MET A 581 -18.99 18.26 9.53
C MET A 581 -18.92 18.84 10.95
N ALA A 582 -18.60 18.03 11.96
CA ALA A 582 -18.35 18.54 13.32
C ALA A 582 -17.04 19.33 13.44
N MET A 583 -16.04 19.06 12.59
CA MET A 583 -14.77 19.83 12.53
C MET A 583 -14.96 21.20 11.85
N ASN A 584 -15.86 21.27 10.88
CA ASN A 584 -16.22 22.51 10.18
C ASN A 584 -17.73 22.57 9.94
N PRO A 585 -18.48 23.41 10.69
CA PRO A 585 -19.92 23.57 10.49
C PRO A 585 -20.33 24.11 9.12
N GLU A 586 -19.42 24.75 8.37
CA GLU A 586 -19.70 25.18 6.98
C GLU A 586 -19.55 24.04 5.97
N PHE A 587 -18.94 22.91 6.33
CA PHE A 587 -18.64 21.82 5.41
C PHE A 587 -19.90 21.04 5.04
N LYS A 588 -20.17 20.91 3.74
CA LYS A 588 -21.37 20.25 3.22
C LYS A 588 -20.98 18.91 2.62
N VAL A 589 -21.43 17.84 3.26
CA VAL A 589 -21.15 16.47 2.81
C VAL A 589 -22.44 15.71 2.57
N LYS A 590 -22.56 15.14 1.37
CA LYS A 590 -23.59 14.15 1.03
C LYS A 590 -22.98 12.75 1.07
N ALA A 591 -23.40 11.96 2.05
CA ALA A 591 -22.94 10.59 2.22
C ALA A 591 -23.86 9.59 1.52
N LEU A 592 -23.27 8.71 0.71
CA LEU A 592 -23.88 7.59 0.00
C LEU A 592 -23.27 6.27 0.49
N GLN A 593 -23.95 5.16 0.27
CA GLN A 593 -23.53 3.82 0.70
C GLN A 593 -23.43 2.84 -0.48
N GLU A 594 -23.34 3.39 -1.69
CA GLU A 594 -23.41 2.63 -2.92
C GLU A 594 -22.01 2.37 -3.45
N ARG A 595 -21.77 1.13 -3.86
CA ARG A 595 -20.50 0.72 -4.47
C ARG A 595 -20.37 1.33 -5.86
N VAL A 596 -19.32 2.11 -6.10
CA VAL A 596 -19.05 2.67 -7.44
C VAL A 596 -18.67 1.54 -8.39
N SER A 597 -19.60 1.20 -9.28
CA SER A 597 -19.51 0.05 -10.19
C SER A 597 -20.50 0.23 -11.35
N PRO A 598 -20.36 -0.55 -12.45
CA PRO A 598 -21.32 -0.55 -13.54
C PRO A 598 -22.79 -0.72 -13.10
N ASP A 599 -23.02 -1.49 -12.03
CA ASP A 599 -24.36 -1.79 -11.51
C ASP A 599 -25.06 -0.57 -10.86
N THR A 600 -24.32 0.52 -10.62
CA THR A 600 -24.81 1.72 -9.91
C THR A 600 -24.82 2.99 -10.78
N GLU A 601 -24.65 2.85 -12.10
CA GLU A 601 -24.66 3.99 -13.04
C GLU A 601 -26.00 4.73 -13.10
N ASN A 602 -27.10 4.10 -12.67
CA ASN A 602 -28.38 4.77 -12.47
C ASN A 602 -28.32 5.87 -11.38
N ILE A 603 -27.46 5.67 -10.37
CA ILE A 603 -27.21 6.62 -9.26
C ILE A 603 -26.10 7.59 -9.67
N PHE A 604 -24.96 7.06 -10.11
CA PHE A 604 -23.81 7.83 -10.60
C PHE A 604 -23.93 8.08 -12.10
N ASN A 605 -25.02 8.75 -12.49
CA ASN A 605 -25.38 9.00 -13.88
C ASN A 605 -24.65 10.21 -14.49
N ASP A 606 -24.95 10.53 -15.75
CA ASP A 606 -24.34 11.64 -16.49
C ASP A 606 -24.47 12.99 -15.78
N ALA A 607 -25.65 13.28 -15.19
CA ALA A 607 -25.89 14.52 -14.49
C ALA A 607 -25.04 14.63 -13.21
N PHE A 608 -24.86 13.51 -12.51
CA PHE A 608 -23.97 13.42 -11.36
C PHE A 608 -22.54 13.77 -11.76
N TRP A 609 -21.93 13.01 -12.68
CA TRP A 609 -20.53 13.21 -13.06
C TRP A 609 -20.28 14.58 -13.66
N SER A 610 -21.16 15.05 -14.54
CA SER A 610 -21.02 16.36 -15.20
C SER A 610 -20.99 17.52 -14.22
N SER A 611 -21.69 17.40 -13.08
CA SER A 611 -21.75 18.44 -12.05
C SER A 611 -20.47 18.61 -11.22
N LEU A 612 -19.56 17.64 -11.25
CA LEU A 612 -18.37 17.61 -10.41
C LEU A 612 -17.26 18.54 -10.94
N SER A 613 -16.52 19.15 -10.02
CA SER A 613 -15.25 19.83 -10.29
C SER A 613 -14.08 18.86 -10.41
N GLY A 614 -14.12 17.74 -9.69
CA GLY A 614 -13.07 16.72 -9.68
C GLY A 614 -13.44 15.52 -8.80
N VAL A 615 -12.58 14.51 -8.83
CA VAL A 615 -12.77 13.22 -8.15
C VAL A 615 -11.53 12.90 -7.32
N CYS A 616 -11.73 12.25 -6.18
CA CYS A 616 -10.65 11.81 -5.30
C CYS A 616 -10.89 10.35 -4.89
N ASN A 617 -9.92 9.49 -5.18
CA ASN A 617 -9.98 8.08 -4.81
C ASN A 617 -9.39 7.84 -3.42
N ALA A 618 -10.08 7.01 -2.65
CA ALA A 618 -9.67 6.46 -1.37
C ALA A 618 -9.94 4.94 -1.33
N LEU A 619 -9.62 4.28 -2.43
CA LEU A 619 -9.92 2.89 -2.73
C LEU A 619 -8.83 1.93 -2.23
N ASP A 620 -9.15 0.64 -2.13
CA ASP A 620 -8.24 -0.41 -1.67
C ASP A 620 -8.00 -1.53 -2.69
N ASN A 621 -8.66 -1.48 -3.86
CA ASN A 621 -8.53 -2.47 -4.92
C ASN A 621 -8.34 -1.82 -6.30
N ILE A 622 -7.64 -2.52 -7.20
CA ILE A 622 -7.29 -2.01 -8.55
C ILE A 622 -8.52 -1.91 -9.46
N LYS A 623 -9.46 -2.86 -9.36
CA LYS A 623 -10.66 -2.89 -10.21
C LYS A 623 -11.51 -1.61 -10.07
N ALA A 624 -11.78 -1.19 -8.84
CA ALA A 624 -12.53 0.05 -8.58
C ALA A 624 -11.76 1.29 -9.04
N ARG A 625 -10.41 1.31 -8.88
CA ARG A 625 -9.57 2.43 -9.36
C ARG A 625 -9.67 2.59 -10.87
N LEU A 626 -9.52 1.49 -11.61
CA LEU A 626 -9.63 1.48 -13.08
C LEU A 626 -11.02 1.91 -13.53
N TYR A 627 -12.08 1.46 -12.87
CA TYR A 627 -13.45 1.88 -13.22
C TYR A 627 -13.65 3.39 -12.99
N VAL A 628 -13.23 3.94 -11.84
CA VAL A 628 -13.34 5.38 -11.58
C VAL A 628 -12.48 6.19 -12.55
N ASP A 629 -11.26 5.73 -12.85
CA ASP A 629 -10.39 6.35 -13.85
C ASP A 629 -11.05 6.39 -15.23
N GLU A 630 -11.62 5.28 -15.68
CA GLU A 630 -12.36 5.19 -16.95
C GLU A 630 -13.53 6.19 -16.98
N ARG A 631 -14.30 6.31 -15.90
CA ARG A 631 -15.37 7.32 -15.79
C ARG A 631 -14.80 8.74 -15.79
N CYS A 632 -13.69 9.01 -15.10
CA CYS A 632 -13.03 10.32 -15.09
C CYS A 632 -12.53 10.71 -16.48
N VAL A 633 -11.91 9.76 -17.21
CA VAL A 633 -11.58 9.93 -18.61
C VAL A 633 -12.84 10.29 -19.38
N PHE A 634 -13.87 9.43 -19.35
CA PHE A 634 -15.13 9.63 -20.05
C PHE A 634 -15.74 11.03 -19.86
N TYR A 635 -15.86 11.50 -18.62
CA TYR A 635 -16.46 12.81 -18.31
C TYR A 635 -15.49 14.00 -18.33
N GLY A 636 -14.20 13.78 -18.63
CA GLY A 636 -13.18 14.83 -18.63
C GLY A 636 -13.00 15.45 -17.24
N LYS A 637 -12.95 14.61 -16.19
CA LYS A 637 -12.80 15.03 -14.80
C LYS A 637 -11.40 14.75 -14.30
N SER A 638 -10.86 15.67 -13.51
CA SER A 638 -9.60 15.44 -12.81
C SER A 638 -9.78 14.39 -11.73
N LEU A 639 -8.71 13.62 -11.50
CA LEU A 639 -8.67 12.56 -10.52
C LEU A 639 -7.42 12.70 -9.65
N LEU A 640 -7.63 12.75 -8.33
CA LEU A 640 -6.57 12.57 -7.33
C LEU A 640 -6.56 11.10 -6.89
N GLU A 641 -5.51 10.37 -7.26
CA GLU A 641 -5.30 8.97 -6.92
C GLU A 641 -4.19 8.82 -5.88
N SER A 642 -4.34 7.85 -4.97
CA SER A 642 -3.36 7.59 -3.91
C SER A 642 -3.43 6.16 -3.39
N GLY A 643 -2.27 5.64 -2.98
CA GLY A 643 -2.13 4.30 -2.42
C GLY A 643 -1.22 4.28 -1.19
N THR A 644 -1.44 3.31 -0.31
CA THR A 644 -0.57 3.07 0.85
C THR A 644 -0.34 1.57 1.06
N LEU A 645 0.89 1.18 1.38
CA LEU A 645 1.26 -0.18 1.77
C LEU A 645 2.30 -0.13 2.90
N GLY A 646 1.84 -0.35 4.13
CA GLY A 646 2.67 -0.15 5.33
C GLY A 646 3.25 1.28 5.36
N PRO A 647 4.58 1.46 5.44
CA PRO A 647 5.20 2.78 5.44
C PRO A 647 5.38 3.39 4.04
N LYS A 648 4.96 2.69 2.98
CA LYS A 648 5.00 3.16 1.60
C LYS A 648 3.72 3.92 1.28
N CYS A 649 3.83 5.00 0.53
CA CYS A 649 2.71 5.69 -0.06
C CYS A 649 3.05 6.29 -1.43
N ASN A 650 2.05 6.38 -2.29
CA ASN A 650 2.16 7.04 -3.58
C ASN A 650 0.96 7.94 -3.85
N THR A 651 1.16 8.97 -4.66
CA THR A 651 0.10 9.83 -5.18
C THR A 651 0.27 10.03 -6.67
N GLN A 652 -0.83 10.03 -7.40
CA GLN A 652 -0.88 10.34 -8.82
C GLN A 652 -1.98 11.36 -9.06
N VAL A 653 -1.66 12.42 -9.79
CA VAL A 653 -2.65 13.40 -10.24
C VAL A 653 -2.91 13.20 -11.73
N VAL A 654 -4.19 13.06 -12.07
CA VAL A 654 -4.68 12.89 -13.43
C VAL A 654 -5.42 14.16 -13.83
N VAL A 655 -4.87 14.87 -14.82
CA VAL A 655 -5.40 16.14 -15.31
C VAL A 655 -5.90 15.94 -16.75
N PRO A 656 -7.19 16.20 -17.01
CA PRO A 656 -7.78 15.99 -18.33
C PRO A 656 -7.00 16.70 -19.43
N HIS A 657 -6.73 15.97 -20.52
CA HIS A 657 -5.99 16.44 -21.69
C HIS A 657 -4.53 16.88 -21.46
N LEU A 658 -3.99 16.73 -20.24
CA LEU A 658 -2.63 17.16 -19.88
C LEU A 658 -1.74 16.01 -19.42
N THR A 659 -2.27 15.02 -18.72
CA THR A 659 -1.50 13.87 -18.20
C THR A 659 -2.04 12.54 -18.74
N GLU A 660 -1.29 11.46 -18.58
CA GLU A 660 -1.86 10.11 -18.66
C GLU A 660 -2.94 9.88 -17.60
N ASN A 661 -3.87 8.97 -17.89
CA ASN A 661 -4.84 8.46 -16.93
C ASN A 661 -4.23 7.30 -16.11
N TYR A 662 -4.86 6.92 -15.00
CA TYR A 662 -4.32 5.89 -14.11
C TYR A 662 -4.15 4.54 -14.84
N GLY A 663 -5.14 4.15 -15.65
CA GLY A 663 -5.11 2.89 -16.41
C GLY A 663 -4.12 2.82 -17.57
N ALA A 664 -3.39 3.90 -17.88
CA ALA A 664 -2.35 3.90 -18.93
C ALA A 664 -1.10 3.09 -18.52
N SER A 665 -0.81 3.02 -17.23
CA SER A 665 0.31 2.26 -16.67
C SER A 665 -0.19 0.95 -16.07
N ARG A 666 0.47 -0.17 -16.40
CA ARG A 666 0.14 -1.49 -15.85
C ARG A 666 1.00 -1.80 -14.64
N ASP A 667 0.37 -1.90 -13.48
CA ASP A 667 1.01 -2.50 -12.31
C ASP A 667 1.31 -3.99 -12.57
N PRO A 668 2.39 -4.54 -11.99
CA PRO A 668 2.67 -5.97 -12.08
C PRO A 668 1.48 -6.78 -11.54
N PRO A 669 0.98 -7.79 -12.27
CA PRO A 669 -0.10 -8.62 -11.77
C PRO A 669 0.35 -9.38 -10.52
N GLU A 670 -0.56 -9.58 -9.57
CA GLU A 670 -0.34 -10.53 -8.47
C GLU A 670 -0.13 -11.93 -9.08
N ARG A 671 1.05 -12.51 -8.85
CA ARG A 671 1.36 -13.86 -9.33
C ARG A 671 0.86 -14.87 -8.30
N GLU A 672 -0.14 -15.66 -8.68
CA GLU A 672 -0.63 -16.79 -7.88
C GLU A 672 0.30 -18.00 -8.04
N ALA A 673 0.48 -18.76 -6.98
CA ALA A 673 1.22 -20.02 -7.05
C ALA A 673 0.46 -21.03 -7.95
N PRO A 674 1.14 -21.86 -8.75
CA PRO A 674 0.47 -22.88 -9.56
C PRO A 674 -0.42 -23.79 -8.72
N GLN A 675 -1.56 -24.21 -9.28
CA GLN A 675 -2.53 -25.04 -8.56
C GLN A 675 -1.91 -26.36 -8.06
N CYS A 676 -1.02 -27.00 -8.84
CA CYS A 676 -0.32 -28.21 -8.39
C CYS A 676 0.55 -27.97 -7.15
N THR A 677 1.15 -26.77 -7.00
CA THR A 677 1.97 -26.38 -5.85
C THR A 677 1.12 -26.21 -4.61
N ILE A 678 -0.04 -25.56 -4.74
CA ILE A 678 -0.99 -25.37 -3.64
C ILE A 678 -1.57 -26.72 -3.20
N HIS A 679 -2.07 -27.52 -4.15
CA HIS A 679 -2.80 -28.76 -3.88
C HIS A 679 -1.94 -29.97 -3.54
N ASN A 680 -0.71 -30.10 -4.07
CA ASN A 680 0.10 -31.31 -3.91
C ASN A 680 1.54 -31.07 -3.44
N PHE A 681 2.17 -29.94 -3.78
CA PHE A 681 3.60 -29.73 -3.53
C PHE A 681 3.92 -28.41 -2.79
N PRO A 682 3.32 -28.16 -1.61
CA PRO A 682 3.61 -26.94 -0.86
C PRO A 682 5.05 -26.97 -0.32
N HIS A 683 5.65 -25.80 -0.22
CA HIS A 683 7.00 -25.61 0.33
C HIS A 683 7.12 -24.32 1.16
N THR A 684 6.04 -23.53 1.24
CA THR A 684 5.90 -22.35 2.10
C THR A 684 4.63 -22.48 2.93
N ILE A 685 4.54 -21.73 4.03
CA ILE A 685 3.34 -21.74 4.87
C ILE A 685 2.16 -21.05 4.16
N GLU A 686 2.44 -20.08 3.29
CA GLU A 686 1.47 -19.39 2.44
C GLU A 686 0.73 -20.39 1.54
N HIS A 687 1.44 -21.32 0.89
CA HIS A 687 0.80 -22.37 0.08
C HIS A 687 -0.15 -23.23 0.92
N CYS A 688 0.26 -23.60 2.14
CA CYS A 688 -0.57 -24.39 3.05
C CYS A 688 -1.82 -23.63 3.50
N LEU A 689 -1.72 -22.33 3.80
CA LEU A 689 -2.83 -21.51 4.25
C LEU A 689 -3.80 -21.15 3.12
N VAL A 690 -3.31 -20.88 1.91
CA VAL A 690 -4.14 -20.67 0.72
C VAL A 690 -4.95 -21.92 0.43
N TRP A 691 -4.32 -23.10 0.48
CA TRP A 691 -5.03 -24.37 0.36
C TRP A 691 -6.08 -24.54 1.46
N ALA A 692 -5.71 -24.33 2.74
CA ALA A 692 -6.65 -24.48 3.85
C ALA A 692 -7.85 -23.51 3.78
N LYS A 693 -7.65 -22.31 3.23
CA LYS A 693 -8.74 -21.36 2.94
C LYS A 693 -9.63 -21.85 1.80
N SER A 694 -9.07 -22.42 0.74
CA SER A 694 -9.84 -23.06 -0.34
C SER A 694 -10.74 -24.17 0.21
N GLU A 695 -10.19 -25.03 1.08
CA GLU A 695 -10.96 -26.07 1.76
C GLU A 695 -12.06 -25.50 2.67
N PHE A 696 -11.79 -24.39 3.39
CA PHE A 696 -12.81 -23.69 4.17
C PHE A 696 -13.98 -23.24 3.29
N THR A 697 -13.69 -22.53 2.19
CA THR A 697 -14.70 -22.03 1.25
C THR A 697 -15.49 -23.20 0.64
N GLY A 698 -14.81 -24.26 0.21
CA GLY A 698 -15.46 -25.45 -0.33
C GLY A 698 -16.42 -26.12 0.67
N LEU A 699 -15.98 -26.34 1.91
CA LEU A 699 -16.72 -27.10 2.92
C LEU A 699 -17.86 -26.32 3.58
N PHE A 700 -17.68 -25.02 3.82
CA PHE A 700 -18.58 -24.23 4.68
C PHE A 700 -19.32 -23.11 3.94
N GLU A 701 -18.87 -22.70 2.75
CA GLU A 701 -19.47 -21.60 1.98
C GLU A 701 -20.14 -22.14 0.71
N THR A 702 -19.35 -22.64 -0.24
CA THR A 702 -19.82 -23.06 -1.58
C THR A 702 -20.73 -24.28 -1.50
N SER A 703 -20.28 -25.40 -0.93
CA SER A 703 -21.08 -26.63 -0.90
C SER A 703 -22.43 -26.44 -0.17
N PRO A 704 -22.49 -25.75 0.99
CA PRO A 704 -23.76 -25.47 1.65
C PRO A 704 -24.66 -24.52 0.85
N ALA A 705 -24.11 -23.50 0.17
CA ALA A 705 -24.89 -22.57 -0.64
C ALA A 705 -25.53 -23.27 -1.85
N GLU A 706 -24.77 -24.11 -2.56
CA GLU A 706 -25.30 -24.90 -3.68
C GLU A 706 -26.33 -25.94 -3.21
N ALA A 707 -26.07 -26.62 -2.08
CA ALA A 707 -27.02 -27.55 -1.49
C ALA A 707 -28.32 -26.86 -1.04
N GLN A 708 -28.25 -25.61 -0.55
CA GLN A 708 -29.43 -24.83 -0.20
C GLN A 708 -30.28 -24.52 -1.44
N LYS A 709 -29.67 -24.17 -2.58
CA LYS A 709 -30.40 -23.98 -3.84
C LYS A 709 -31.16 -25.24 -4.25
N VAL A 710 -30.55 -26.42 -4.11
CA VAL A 710 -31.22 -27.72 -4.36
C VAL A 710 -32.41 -27.93 -3.43
N LEU A 711 -32.27 -27.61 -2.13
CA LEU A 711 -33.38 -27.69 -1.17
C LEU A 711 -34.52 -26.73 -1.53
N ASP A 712 -34.21 -25.51 -1.96
CA ASP A 712 -35.22 -24.51 -2.35
C ASP A 712 -35.98 -24.94 -3.61
N LEU A 713 -35.28 -25.48 -4.61
CA LEU A 713 -35.86 -26.02 -5.83
C LEU A 713 -36.62 -27.34 -5.61
N GLY A 714 -36.25 -28.09 -4.58
CA GLY A 714 -36.91 -29.34 -4.19
C GLY A 714 -36.53 -30.57 -5.03
N SER A 715 -35.64 -30.43 -6.00
CA SER A 715 -35.09 -31.51 -6.83
C SER A 715 -33.68 -31.18 -7.29
N VAL A 716 -32.82 -32.21 -7.40
CA VAL A 716 -31.49 -32.06 -7.98
C VAL A 716 -31.58 -31.83 -9.50
N ASP A 717 -32.53 -32.49 -10.19
CA ASP A 717 -32.73 -32.31 -11.63
C ASP A 717 -33.05 -30.85 -11.97
N ALA A 718 -33.91 -30.21 -11.18
CA ALA A 718 -34.28 -28.80 -11.35
C ALA A 718 -33.08 -27.86 -11.15
N TYR A 719 -32.16 -28.22 -10.25
CA TYR A 719 -30.92 -27.47 -10.06
C TYR A 719 -29.99 -27.58 -11.28
N VAL A 720 -29.81 -28.79 -11.81
CA VAL A 720 -29.03 -29.02 -13.04
C VAL A 720 -29.62 -28.23 -14.22
N GLU A 721 -30.94 -28.29 -14.41
CA GLU A 721 -31.64 -27.51 -15.47
C GLU A 721 -31.40 -25.99 -15.31
N THR A 722 -31.42 -25.48 -14.08
CA THR A 722 -31.19 -24.05 -13.79
C THR A 722 -29.75 -23.64 -14.09
N MET A 723 -28.77 -24.49 -13.74
CA MET A 723 -27.36 -24.24 -14.03
C MET A 723 -27.08 -24.25 -15.54
N GLN A 724 -27.64 -25.22 -16.26
CA GLN A 724 -27.53 -25.29 -17.72
C GLN A 724 -28.19 -24.09 -18.40
N ALA A 725 -29.37 -23.65 -17.93
CA ALA A 725 -30.04 -22.46 -18.45
C ALA A 725 -29.25 -21.16 -18.20
N SER A 726 -28.39 -21.15 -17.19
CA SER A 726 -27.48 -20.05 -16.87
C SER A 726 -26.14 -20.13 -17.63
N GLY A 727 -25.96 -21.14 -18.48
CA GLY A 727 -24.76 -21.32 -19.31
C GLY A 727 -23.61 -22.08 -18.65
N ALA A 728 -23.81 -22.75 -17.51
CA ALA A 728 -22.77 -23.53 -16.85
C ALA A 728 -22.39 -24.80 -17.64
N GLY A 729 -21.10 -25.13 -17.68
CA GLY A 729 -20.61 -26.35 -18.33
C GLY A 729 -20.88 -27.62 -17.52
N ILE A 730 -20.81 -28.79 -18.16
CA ILE A 730 -20.98 -30.09 -17.48
C ILE A 730 -19.97 -30.27 -16.34
N GLY A 731 -18.72 -29.87 -16.56
CA GLY A 731 -17.67 -29.90 -15.55
C GLY A 731 -17.99 -29.08 -14.30
N ASP A 732 -18.54 -27.87 -14.47
CA ASP A 732 -18.94 -26.99 -13.36
C ASP A 732 -20.07 -27.62 -12.53
N ILE A 733 -21.05 -28.20 -13.22
CA ILE A 733 -22.19 -28.89 -12.60
C ILE A 733 -21.70 -30.10 -11.79
N LEU A 734 -20.83 -30.93 -12.39
CA LEU A 734 -20.25 -32.07 -11.70
C LEU A 734 -19.44 -31.65 -10.48
N ASN A 735 -18.61 -30.61 -10.60
CA ASN A 735 -17.83 -30.08 -9.48
C ASN A 735 -18.73 -29.61 -8.32
N ASN A 736 -19.82 -28.88 -8.61
CA ASN A 736 -20.78 -28.48 -7.59
C ASN A 736 -21.50 -29.68 -6.95
N LEU A 737 -21.88 -30.67 -7.76
CA LEU A 737 -22.65 -31.83 -7.28
C LEU A 737 -21.80 -32.81 -6.45
N ARG A 738 -20.60 -33.17 -6.90
CA ARG A 738 -19.77 -34.22 -6.28
C ARG A 738 -18.55 -33.70 -5.51
N GLY A 739 -18.11 -32.47 -5.78
CA GLY A 739 -16.83 -31.96 -5.29
C GLY A 739 -15.63 -32.70 -5.91
N ASP A 740 -14.63 -33.01 -5.08
CA ASP A 740 -13.44 -33.76 -5.47
C ASP A 740 -13.81 -35.22 -5.84
N GLU A 741 -13.29 -35.72 -6.97
CA GLU A 741 -13.61 -37.06 -7.46
C GLU A 741 -13.17 -38.19 -6.52
N THR A 742 -12.12 -37.98 -5.72
CA THR A 742 -11.54 -38.98 -4.82
C THR A 742 -12.03 -38.81 -3.39
N TRP A 743 -12.11 -37.57 -2.91
CA TRP A 743 -12.36 -37.24 -1.50
C TRP A 743 -13.81 -36.82 -1.22
N GLY A 744 -14.65 -36.73 -2.26
CA GLY A 744 -16.04 -36.32 -2.17
C GLY A 744 -16.20 -34.84 -1.83
N GLY A 745 -17.43 -34.44 -1.57
CA GLY A 745 -17.80 -33.06 -1.26
C GLY A 745 -19.06 -32.62 -1.98
N GLY A 746 -19.15 -31.31 -2.20
CA GLY A 746 -20.25 -30.70 -2.94
C GLY A 746 -21.62 -30.96 -2.32
N VAL A 747 -22.64 -30.89 -3.17
CA VAL A 747 -24.03 -31.15 -2.80
C VAL A 747 -24.23 -32.57 -2.27
N THR A 748 -23.53 -33.56 -2.84
CA THR A 748 -23.70 -34.97 -2.49
C THR A 748 -23.38 -35.23 -1.02
N ASP A 749 -22.21 -34.79 -0.53
CA ASP A 749 -21.84 -34.94 0.88
C ASP A 749 -22.80 -34.18 1.80
N MET A 750 -23.22 -32.98 1.40
CA MET A 750 -24.11 -32.14 2.21
C MET A 750 -25.48 -32.75 2.44
N LEU A 751 -26.06 -33.40 1.43
CA LEU A 751 -27.41 -33.96 1.49
C LEU A 751 -27.43 -35.42 1.97
N ASN A 752 -26.35 -36.17 1.79
CA ASN A 752 -26.25 -37.55 2.25
C ASN A 752 -25.81 -37.67 3.73
N ASP A 753 -24.91 -36.80 4.19
CA ASP A 753 -24.34 -36.82 5.54
C ASP A 753 -24.87 -35.67 6.42
N VAL A 754 -26.20 -35.66 6.61
CA VAL A 754 -26.88 -34.70 7.49
C VAL A 754 -26.69 -35.09 8.96
N PRO A 755 -25.98 -34.30 9.79
CA PRO A 755 -25.73 -34.63 11.18
C PRO A 755 -27.01 -34.57 12.02
N ALA A 756 -27.20 -35.54 12.91
CA ALA A 756 -28.34 -35.55 13.86
C ALA A 756 -27.98 -34.91 15.21
N SER A 757 -26.68 -34.81 15.51
CA SER A 757 -26.15 -34.32 16.78
C SER A 757 -24.79 -33.67 16.61
N TYR A 758 -24.34 -32.92 17.64
CA TYR A 758 -22.99 -32.36 17.65
C TYR A 758 -21.90 -33.44 17.64
N ASP A 759 -22.14 -34.60 18.26
CA ASP A 759 -21.21 -35.73 18.22
C ASP A 759 -20.97 -36.22 16.79
N ASP A 760 -21.98 -36.16 15.93
CA ASP A 760 -21.85 -36.50 14.52
C ASP A 760 -21.00 -35.47 13.77
N CYS A 761 -21.11 -34.18 14.12
CA CYS A 761 -20.21 -33.13 13.61
C CYS A 761 -18.75 -33.38 14.03
N VAL A 762 -18.50 -33.89 15.25
CA VAL A 762 -17.15 -34.25 15.72
C VAL A 762 -16.59 -35.46 14.97
N LYS A 763 -17.42 -36.50 14.72
CA LYS A 763 -17.01 -37.67 13.92
C LYS A 763 -16.71 -37.29 12.47
N TRP A 764 -17.51 -36.40 11.88
CA TRP A 764 -17.26 -35.83 10.55
C TRP A 764 -15.92 -35.08 10.53
N ALA A 765 -15.68 -34.22 11.52
CA ALA A 765 -14.41 -33.49 11.63
C ALA A 765 -13.23 -34.47 11.77
N ARG A 766 -13.37 -35.54 12.55
CA ARG A 766 -12.33 -36.58 12.68
C ARG A 766 -12.06 -37.29 11.35
N HIS A 767 -13.09 -37.60 10.58
CA HIS A 767 -12.92 -38.21 9.27
C HIS A 767 -12.22 -37.27 8.28
N LYS A 768 -12.61 -35.99 8.24
CA LYS A 768 -11.92 -34.98 7.42
C LYS A 768 -10.46 -34.78 7.86
N TRP A 769 -10.17 -34.84 9.16
CA TRP A 769 -8.78 -34.84 9.66
C TRP A 769 -7.99 -36.01 9.06
N GLN A 770 -8.56 -37.23 9.04
CA GLN A 770 -7.89 -38.40 8.46
C GLN A 770 -7.57 -38.18 6.98
N ILE A 771 -8.53 -37.65 6.23
CA ILE A 771 -8.38 -37.37 4.80
C ILE A 771 -7.21 -36.41 4.58
N TYR A 772 -7.27 -35.23 5.18
CA TYR A 772 -6.32 -34.15 4.94
C TYR A 772 -4.92 -34.42 5.50
N ALA A 773 -4.82 -34.92 6.73
CA ALA A 773 -3.55 -35.07 7.42
C ALA A 773 -2.83 -36.40 7.12
N SER A 774 -3.56 -37.41 6.60
CA SER A 774 -3.00 -38.75 6.36
C SER A 774 -3.34 -39.33 5.00
N ASN A 775 -4.62 -39.53 4.64
CA ASN A 775 -4.97 -40.34 3.46
C ASN A 775 -4.52 -39.69 2.16
N MET A 776 -4.68 -38.36 2.02
CA MET A 776 -4.14 -37.61 0.88
C MET A 776 -2.63 -37.79 0.75
N ILE A 777 -1.91 -37.74 1.86
CA ILE A 777 -0.46 -37.93 1.87
C ILE A 777 -0.09 -39.36 1.50
N ARG A 778 -0.80 -40.36 2.04
CA ARG A 778 -0.62 -41.78 1.72
C ARG A 778 -0.86 -42.07 0.24
N LEU A 779 -1.86 -41.43 -0.37
CA LEU A 779 -2.10 -41.52 -1.80
C LEU A 779 -0.95 -40.86 -2.59
N LEU A 780 -0.53 -39.66 -2.19
CA LEU A 780 0.53 -38.94 -2.88
C LEU A 780 1.86 -39.70 -2.88
N ILE A 781 2.28 -40.28 -1.74
CA ILE A 781 3.51 -41.08 -1.65
C ILE A 781 3.38 -42.44 -2.33
N HIS A 782 2.15 -42.94 -2.53
CA HIS A 782 1.91 -44.15 -3.32
C HIS A 782 2.12 -43.88 -4.81
N VAL A 783 1.60 -42.75 -5.31
CA VAL A 783 1.77 -42.30 -6.70
C VAL A 783 3.21 -41.86 -6.97
N PHE A 784 3.84 -41.15 -6.03
CA PHE A 784 5.23 -40.67 -6.12
C PHE A 784 6.09 -41.17 -4.94
N PRO A 785 6.64 -42.40 -5.01
CA PRO A 785 7.54 -42.93 -3.98
C PRO A 785 8.77 -42.06 -3.71
N GLU A 786 9.35 -42.15 -2.51
CA GLU A 786 10.50 -41.31 -2.09
C GLU A 786 11.74 -41.45 -2.98
N ASP A 787 11.94 -42.65 -3.53
CA ASP A 787 13.05 -43.02 -4.41
C ASP A 787 12.71 -42.85 -5.90
N MET A 788 11.55 -42.28 -6.24
CA MET A 788 11.14 -42.07 -7.62
C MET A 788 12.11 -41.17 -8.37
N LEU A 789 12.44 -41.59 -9.59
CA LEU A 789 13.27 -40.83 -10.52
C LEU A 789 12.40 -40.19 -11.61
N THR A 790 12.81 -39.01 -12.08
CA THR A 790 12.24 -38.36 -13.26
C THR A 790 12.66 -39.11 -14.53
N SER A 791 12.03 -38.79 -15.66
CA SER A 791 12.40 -39.32 -16.98
C SER A 791 13.86 -39.06 -17.37
N GLU A 792 14.47 -38.01 -16.79
CA GLU A 792 15.88 -37.62 -16.99
C GLU A 792 16.84 -38.29 -16.00
N GLY A 793 16.34 -39.14 -15.09
CA GLY A 793 17.15 -39.87 -14.11
C GLY A 793 17.50 -39.10 -12.83
N GLY A 794 17.00 -37.87 -12.66
CA GLY A 794 17.08 -37.11 -11.40
C GLY A 794 16.05 -37.61 -10.38
N ARG A 795 16.18 -37.25 -9.10
CA ARG A 795 15.16 -37.60 -8.07
C ARG A 795 13.93 -36.70 -8.23
N PHE A 796 12.73 -37.29 -8.19
CA PHE A 796 11.46 -36.54 -8.26
C PHE A 796 11.32 -35.58 -7.07
N TRP A 797 11.61 -36.07 -5.87
CA TRP A 797 11.59 -35.29 -4.63
C TRP A 797 12.90 -34.54 -4.44
N THR A 798 13.05 -33.46 -5.21
CA THR A 798 14.12 -32.48 -5.08
C THR A 798 13.50 -31.10 -4.92
N ALA A 799 14.22 -30.20 -4.26
CA ALA A 799 13.75 -28.84 -4.05
C ALA A 799 13.25 -28.20 -5.37
N PRO A 800 12.08 -27.52 -5.38
CA PRO A 800 11.29 -27.11 -4.21
C PRO A 800 10.32 -28.18 -3.65
N LYS A 801 10.21 -29.37 -4.27
CA LYS A 801 9.28 -30.43 -3.83
C LYS A 801 9.81 -31.12 -2.57
N ARG A 802 9.02 -31.07 -1.49
CA ARG A 802 9.37 -31.70 -0.19
C ARG A 802 8.60 -33.01 -0.05
N PHE A 803 9.31 -34.10 0.27
CA PHE A 803 8.67 -35.39 0.50
C PHE A 803 7.79 -35.33 1.76
N PRO A 804 6.48 -35.61 1.67
CA PRO A 804 5.59 -35.49 2.80
C PRO A 804 5.55 -36.76 3.67
N THR A 805 5.18 -36.60 4.93
CA THR A 805 4.98 -37.69 5.89
C THR A 805 3.53 -37.71 6.37
N PRO A 806 2.80 -38.84 6.24
CA PRO A 806 1.45 -38.96 6.79
C PRO A 806 1.46 -38.73 8.30
N LEU A 807 0.51 -37.95 8.81
CA LEU A 807 0.40 -37.69 10.24
C LEU A 807 -0.43 -38.79 10.93
N GLU A 808 -0.03 -39.13 12.15
CA GLU A 808 -0.77 -40.03 13.02
C GLU A 808 -1.68 -39.24 13.97
N PHE A 809 -2.89 -39.74 14.20
CA PHE A 809 -3.89 -39.02 14.98
C PHE A 809 -3.53 -38.98 16.47
N ASP A 810 -3.43 -37.78 17.02
CA ASP A 810 -3.26 -37.56 18.46
C ASP A 810 -4.10 -36.36 18.93
N LEU A 811 -5.06 -36.60 19.82
CA LEU A 811 -5.90 -35.53 20.39
C LEU A 811 -5.15 -34.67 21.42
N ALA A 812 -4.00 -35.13 21.92
CA ALA A 812 -3.14 -34.32 22.77
C ALA A 812 -2.45 -33.19 21.97
N ASP A 813 -2.22 -33.38 20.67
CA ASP A 813 -1.67 -32.35 19.79
C ASP A 813 -2.61 -31.13 19.69
N ASP A 814 -2.05 -29.93 19.87
CA ASP A 814 -2.82 -28.69 19.91
C ASP A 814 -3.49 -28.40 18.55
N MET A 815 -2.77 -28.58 17.43
CA MET A 815 -3.32 -28.31 16.10
C MET A 815 -4.42 -29.30 15.72
N THR A 816 -4.24 -30.58 16.05
CA THR A 816 -5.27 -31.60 15.87
C THR A 816 -6.53 -31.26 16.68
N PHE A 817 -6.38 -30.88 17.95
CA PHE A 817 -7.52 -30.45 18.76
C PHE A 817 -8.21 -29.21 18.18
N GLN A 818 -7.46 -28.17 17.79
CA GLN A 818 -8.05 -26.95 17.23
C GLN A 818 -8.77 -27.20 15.91
N PHE A 819 -8.21 -28.05 15.03
CA PHE A 819 -8.87 -28.45 13.80
C PHE A 819 -10.23 -29.11 14.09
N LEU A 820 -10.25 -30.13 14.96
CA LEU A 820 -11.50 -30.83 15.29
C LEU A 820 -12.53 -29.88 15.93
N ARG A 821 -12.08 -29.01 16.83
CA ARG A 821 -12.93 -28.02 17.48
C ARG A 821 -13.54 -27.04 16.48
N ALA A 822 -12.73 -26.42 15.63
CA ALA A 822 -13.20 -25.44 14.66
C ALA A 822 -14.11 -26.10 13.61
N ALA A 823 -13.67 -27.22 13.00
CA ALA A 823 -14.41 -27.92 11.96
C ALA A 823 -15.79 -28.43 12.46
N SER A 824 -15.86 -29.00 13.68
CA SER A 824 -17.13 -29.48 14.25
C SER A 824 -18.08 -28.33 14.61
N LEU A 825 -17.57 -27.20 15.09
CA LEU A 825 -18.38 -26.01 15.41
C LEU A 825 -18.94 -25.35 14.14
N LEU A 826 -18.14 -25.27 13.08
CA LEU A 826 -18.56 -24.77 11.77
C LEU A 826 -19.60 -25.70 11.14
N ARG A 827 -19.34 -27.02 11.12
CA ARG A 827 -20.33 -28.01 10.63
C ARG A 827 -21.65 -27.90 11.40
N ALA A 828 -21.59 -27.68 12.72
CA ALA A 828 -22.80 -27.47 13.52
C ALA A 828 -23.52 -26.16 13.17
N SER A 829 -22.80 -25.06 12.90
CA SER A 829 -23.42 -23.82 12.38
C SER A 829 -24.17 -24.09 11.07
N THR A 830 -23.50 -24.73 10.12
CA THR A 830 -24.00 -24.92 8.76
C THR A 830 -25.34 -25.67 8.74
N PHE A 831 -25.53 -26.62 9.65
CA PHE A 831 -26.77 -27.41 9.76
C PHE A 831 -27.74 -26.93 10.85
N GLY A 832 -27.43 -25.83 11.55
CA GLY A 832 -28.26 -25.33 12.64
C GLY A 832 -28.33 -26.27 13.87
N ILE A 833 -27.28 -27.06 14.10
CA ILE A 833 -27.19 -28.00 15.23
C ILE A 833 -26.78 -27.25 16.50
N ASN A 834 -27.43 -27.57 17.62
CA ASN A 834 -27.11 -26.96 18.91
C ASN A 834 -25.66 -27.26 19.33
N LYS A 835 -24.87 -26.19 19.52
CA LYS A 835 -23.47 -26.25 19.93
C LYS A 835 -23.36 -26.43 21.45
N PRO A 836 -22.34 -27.15 21.96
CA PRO A 836 -22.06 -27.19 23.40
C PRO A 836 -21.64 -25.80 23.91
N ALA A 837 -21.88 -25.52 25.19
CA ALA A 837 -21.43 -24.27 25.82
C ALA A 837 -19.89 -24.14 25.87
N SER A 838 -19.18 -25.26 25.90
CA SER A 838 -17.73 -25.32 25.86
C SER A 838 -17.29 -26.60 25.16
N VAL A 839 -16.30 -26.49 24.28
CA VAL A 839 -15.69 -27.61 23.57
C VAL A 839 -14.26 -27.79 24.09
N THR A 840 -14.05 -28.91 24.77
CA THR A 840 -12.78 -29.31 25.40
C THR A 840 -12.28 -30.61 24.76
N ARG A 841 -11.03 -30.99 25.07
CA ARG A 841 -10.48 -32.28 24.62
C ARG A 841 -11.35 -33.44 25.12
N GLU A 842 -11.86 -33.35 26.34
CA GLU A 842 -12.70 -34.37 26.97
C GLU A 842 -14.03 -34.53 26.22
N THR A 843 -14.65 -33.42 25.80
CA THR A 843 -15.90 -33.49 25.02
C THR A 843 -15.69 -34.13 23.65
N ILE A 844 -14.57 -33.82 22.97
CA ILE A 844 -14.24 -34.42 21.69
C ILE A 844 -13.92 -35.91 21.87
N ALA A 845 -13.12 -36.27 22.89
CA ALA A 845 -12.80 -37.66 23.19
C ALA A 845 -14.05 -38.50 23.47
N ALA A 846 -15.04 -37.94 24.18
CA ALA A 846 -16.30 -38.62 24.46
C ALA A 846 -17.09 -38.89 23.17
N ALA A 847 -17.21 -37.91 22.27
CA ALA A 847 -17.90 -38.08 20.98
C ALA A 847 -17.19 -39.09 20.06
N LEU A 848 -15.87 -39.20 20.16
CA LEU A 848 -15.06 -40.14 19.38
C LEU A 848 -14.96 -41.54 19.99
N ALA A 849 -15.49 -41.77 21.19
CA ALA A 849 -15.37 -43.08 21.86
C ALA A 849 -15.99 -44.23 21.06
N SER A 850 -16.99 -43.94 20.22
CA SER A 850 -17.64 -44.92 19.33
C SER A 850 -17.22 -44.78 17.86
N TYR A 851 -16.27 -43.89 17.55
CA TYR A 851 -15.80 -43.68 16.18
C TYR A 851 -14.77 -44.75 15.81
N SER A 852 -14.93 -45.33 14.62
CA SER A 852 -13.93 -46.20 14.01
C SER A 852 -13.51 -45.60 12.68
N GLU A 853 -12.22 -45.37 12.51
CA GLU A 853 -11.68 -44.86 11.24
C GLU A 853 -11.88 -45.91 10.14
N PRO A 854 -12.45 -45.55 8.99
CA PRO A 854 -12.45 -46.40 7.81
C PRO A 854 -11.04 -46.79 7.37
N ALA A 855 -10.83 -48.06 7.01
CA ALA A 855 -9.56 -48.49 6.45
C ALA A 855 -9.33 -47.82 5.09
N PHE A 856 -8.13 -47.27 4.88
CA PHE A 856 -7.73 -46.64 3.63
C PHE A 856 -6.54 -47.38 3.01
N ASP A 857 -6.74 -47.91 1.80
CA ASP A 857 -5.69 -48.53 0.98
C ASP A 857 -5.59 -47.77 -0.35
N PRO A 858 -4.52 -47.00 -0.59
CA PRO A 858 -4.37 -46.23 -1.82
C PRO A 858 -4.33 -47.13 -3.07
N ALA A 859 -3.88 -48.39 -2.94
CA ALA A 859 -3.84 -49.32 -4.07
C ALA A 859 -5.25 -49.73 -4.57
N ALA A 860 -6.28 -49.54 -3.75
CA ALA A 860 -7.66 -49.86 -4.10
C ALA A 860 -8.32 -48.80 -5.01
N LEU A 861 -7.71 -47.61 -5.16
CA LEU A 861 -8.26 -46.49 -5.93
C LEU A 861 -7.97 -46.56 -7.44
N GLY A 862 -7.11 -47.48 -7.89
CA GLY A 862 -6.71 -47.59 -9.30
C GLY A 862 -5.71 -46.52 -9.74
N ASP A 863 -5.63 -46.26 -11.05
CA ASP A 863 -4.72 -45.26 -11.64
C ASP A 863 -5.25 -43.83 -11.39
N VAL A 864 -5.06 -43.33 -10.16
CA VAL A 864 -5.35 -41.93 -9.83
C VAL A 864 -4.29 -41.03 -10.45
N LYS A 865 -4.69 -40.10 -11.32
CA LYS A 865 -3.80 -39.11 -11.91
C LYS A 865 -3.68 -37.90 -10.99
N ILE A 866 -2.48 -37.66 -10.48
CA ILE A 866 -2.13 -36.44 -9.76
C ILE A 866 -1.26 -35.59 -10.69
N GLU A 867 -1.73 -34.40 -11.04
CA GLU A 867 -0.97 -33.48 -11.88
C GLU A 867 0.27 -32.98 -11.14
N SER A 868 1.42 -33.06 -11.82
CA SER A 868 2.74 -32.75 -11.28
C SER A 868 3.54 -31.72 -12.09
N ASP A 869 3.04 -31.34 -13.27
CA ASP A 869 3.57 -30.24 -14.09
C ASP A 869 2.93 -28.91 -13.67
N PRO A 870 3.72 -27.94 -13.18
CA PRO A 870 3.22 -26.61 -12.84
C PRO A 870 2.73 -25.79 -14.04
N ASN A 871 3.02 -26.21 -15.28
CA ASN A 871 2.56 -25.57 -16.50
C ASN A 871 1.38 -26.27 -17.16
N ALA A 872 0.89 -27.37 -16.58
CA ALA A 872 -0.34 -27.99 -17.07
C ALA A 872 -1.49 -27.00 -16.86
N GLU A 873 -2.12 -26.56 -17.96
CA GLU A 873 -3.37 -25.80 -17.88
C GLU A 873 -4.40 -26.66 -17.14
N ALA A 874 -5.21 -26.03 -16.28
CA ALA A 874 -6.34 -26.70 -15.66
C ALA A 874 -7.26 -27.19 -16.79
N GLY A 875 -7.19 -28.48 -17.11
CA GLY A 875 -8.05 -29.07 -18.12
C GLY A 875 -9.50 -28.80 -17.74
N ALA A 876 -10.32 -28.37 -18.72
CA ALA A 876 -11.76 -28.32 -18.51
C ALA A 876 -12.21 -29.67 -17.96
N ALA A 877 -12.91 -29.68 -16.83
CA ALA A 877 -13.37 -30.92 -16.21
C ALA A 877 -14.19 -31.69 -17.25
N GLU A 878 -13.61 -32.76 -17.79
CA GLU A 878 -14.26 -33.62 -18.75
C GLU A 878 -15.36 -34.40 -18.02
N GLY A 879 -16.55 -34.40 -18.59
CA GLY A 879 -17.69 -35.10 -18.03
C GLY A 879 -18.80 -35.21 -19.06
N THR A 880 -19.67 -36.18 -18.85
CA THR A 880 -20.83 -36.44 -19.69
C THR A 880 -22.13 -36.24 -18.92
N ASP A 881 -23.24 -36.09 -19.63
CA ASP A 881 -24.57 -36.07 -19.01
C ASP A 881 -24.88 -37.39 -18.26
N ASP A 882 -24.26 -38.50 -18.67
CA ASP A 882 -24.37 -39.80 -17.98
C ASP A 882 -23.67 -39.75 -16.61
N ASP A 883 -22.55 -39.02 -16.50
CA ASP A 883 -21.85 -38.81 -15.23
C ASP A 883 -22.71 -37.96 -14.28
N ILE A 884 -23.35 -36.90 -14.79
CA ILE A 884 -24.30 -36.10 -14.00
C ILE A 884 -25.42 -37.00 -13.48
N SER A 885 -26.03 -37.79 -14.37
CA SER A 885 -27.12 -38.70 -14.01
C SER A 885 -26.71 -39.71 -12.93
N THR A 886 -25.47 -40.19 -12.99
CA THR A 886 -24.91 -41.12 -12.00
C THR A 886 -24.75 -40.45 -10.63
N VAL A 887 -24.21 -39.23 -10.58
CA VAL A 887 -24.07 -38.46 -9.34
C VAL A 887 -25.43 -38.11 -8.75
N VAL A 888 -26.37 -37.64 -9.58
CA VAL A 888 -27.75 -37.32 -9.16
C VAL A 888 -28.42 -38.54 -8.51
N ALA A 889 -28.25 -39.74 -9.09
CA ALA A 889 -28.81 -40.97 -8.53
C ALA A 889 -28.19 -41.39 -7.18
N ALA A 890 -26.99 -40.91 -6.85
CA ALA A 890 -26.32 -41.16 -5.58
C ALA A 890 -26.74 -40.17 -4.47
N ILE A 891 -27.45 -39.10 -4.80
CA ILE A 891 -27.96 -38.11 -3.83
C ILE A 891 -29.25 -38.64 -3.21
N ALA A 892 -29.36 -38.57 -1.88
CA ALA A 892 -30.52 -38.99 -1.13
C ALA A 892 -31.79 -38.24 -1.60
N PRO A 893 -32.97 -38.89 -1.63
CA PRO A 893 -34.19 -38.25 -2.05
C PRO A 893 -34.47 -36.97 -1.24
N ILE A 894 -34.66 -35.84 -1.93
CA ILE A 894 -34.86 -34.53 -1.29
C ILE A 894 -35.97 -34.52 -0.22
N PRO A 895 -37.10 -35.23 -0.37
CA PRO A 895 -38.09 -35.34 0.71
C PRO A 895 -37.56 -35.98 2.00
N GLU A 896 -36.65 -36.96 1.91
CA GLU A 896 -36.02 -37.61 3.07
C GLU A 896 -34.99 -36.69 3.72
N VAL A 897 -34.26 -35.92 2.91
CA VAL A 897 -33.32 -34.90 3.39
C VAL A 897 -34.06 -33.78 4.11
N LYS A 898 -35.16 -33.29 3.53
CA LYS A 898 -36.05 -32.27 4.13
C LYS A 898 -36.67 -32.69 5.46
N ALA A 899 -36.80 -34.00 5.71
CA ALA A 899 -37.24 -34.49 7.01
C ALA A 899 -36.20 -34.28 8.12
N LYS A 900 -34.92 -34.10 7.76
CA LYS A 900 -33.80 -33.87 8.70
C LYS A 900 -33.34 -32.42 8.72
N THR A 901 -33.27 -31.76 7.57
CA THR A 901 -32.90 -30.34 7.45
C THR A 901 -33.62 -29.66 6.30
N THR A 902 -34.13 -28.45 6.52
CA THR A 902 -34.78 -27.62 5.49
C THR A 902 -34.00 -26.36 5.15
N THR A 903 -32.98 -26.04 5.93
CA THR A 903 -32.21 -24.80 5.81
C THR A 903 -30.78 -25.06 6.23
N LEU A 904 -29.86 -24.69 5.36
CA LEU A 904 -28.43 -24.64 5.57
C LEU A 904 -28.00 -23.19 5.74
N TYR A 905 -26.95 -22.98 6.52
CA TYR A 905 -26.38 -21.67 6.83
C TYR A 905 -24.94 -21.63 6.31
N PRO A 906 -24.72 -21.28 5.03
CA PRO A 906 -23.38 -21.09 4.50
C PRO A 906 -22.63 -20.03 5.33
N GLU A 907 -21.39 -20.33 5.68
CA GLU A 907 -20.50 -19.39 6.39
C GLU A 907 -19.80 -18.50 5.36
N VAL A 908 -19.92 -17.18 5.53
CA VAL A 908 -19.14 -16.22 4.73
C VAL A 908 -17.84 -15.94 5.46
N PHE A 909 -16.71 -16.11 4.77
CA PHE A 909 -15.40 -15.92 5.39
C PHE A 909 -15.25 -14.52 6.01
N GLU A 910 -15.02 -14.50 7.32
CA GLU A 910 -14.78 -13.32 8.11
C GLU A 910 -13.53 -13.53 8.97
N LYS A 911 -12.51 -12.69 8.72
CA LYS A 911 -11.17 -12.77 9.32
C LYS A 911 -11.05 -12.00 10.62
N ASP A 912 -11.89 -10.97 10.83
CA ASP A 912 -11.78 -10.01 11.93
C ASP A 912 -12.69 -10.37 13.13
N ASP A 913 -13.36 -11.53 13.10
CA ASP A 913 -14.11 -12.10 14.22
C ASP A 913 -13.46 -13.40 14.71
N ASP A 914 -12.73 -13.33 15.82
CA ASP A 914 -12.02 -14.49 16.39
C ASP A 914 -12.99 -15.52 17.04
N THR A 915 -14.28 -15.20 17.16
CA THR A 915 -15.29 -16.07 17.77
C THR A 915 -16.01 -16.99 16.78
N ASN A 916 -15.90 -16.71 15.47
CA ASN A 916 -16.55 -17.50 14.42
C ASN A 916 -15.76 -18.78 14.05
N HIS A 917 -14.51 -18.92 14.51
CA HIS A 917 -13.62 -20.05 14.25
C HIS A 917 -13.12 -20.21 12.79
N HIS A 918 -13.31 -19.21 11.92
CA HIS A 918 -12.84 -19.26 10.52
C HIS A 918 -11.31 -19.34 10.43
N ILE A 919 -10.60 -18.37 11.02
CA ILE A 919 -9.13 -18.37 11.02
C ILE A 919 -8.59 -19.57 11.81
N ALA A 920 -9.27 -19.98 12.89
CA ALA A 920 -8.84 -21.15 13.67
C ALA A 920 -8.86 -22.44 12.85
N PHE A 921 -9.88 -22.63 12.00
CA PHE A 921 -9.92 -23.74 11.05
C PHE A 921 -8.75 -23.67 10.05
N ILE A 922 -8.58 -22.52 9.39
CA ILE A 922 -7.54 -22.32 8.36
C ILE A 922 -6.14 -22.49 8.94
N GLN A 923 -5.87 -21.93 10.11
CA GLN A 923 -4.58 -22.02 10.79
C GLN A 923 -4.28 -23.47 11.19
N ALA A 924 -5.21 -24.17 11.83
CA ALA A 924 -4.99 -25.53 12.27
C ALA A 924 -4.78 -26.48 11.08
N LEU A 925 -5.63 -26.39 10.05
CA LEU A 925 -5.51 -27.21 8.84
C LEU A 925 -4.21 -26.90 8.07
N GLY A 926 -3.89 -25.62 7.90
CA GLY A 926 -2.66 -25.17 7.25
C GLY A 926 -1.40 -25.62 8.00
N CYS A 927 -1.38 -25.56 9.34
CA CYS A 927 -0.24 -26.02 10.14
C CYS A 927 -0.10 -27.53 10.15
N LEU A 928 -1.20 -28.29 10.19
CA LEU A 928 -1.15 -29.76 10.02
C LEU A 928 -0.56 -30.13 8.66
N ARG A 929 -0.96 -29.43 7.59
CA ARG A 929 -0.36 -29.60 6.27
C ARG A 929 1.12 -29.19 6.26
N ALA A 930 1.47 -28.04 6.82
CA ALA A 930 2.86 -27.59 6.91
C ALA A 930 3.74 -28.65 7.58
N ARG A 931 3.29 -29.20 8.71
CA ARG A 931 3.96 -30.30 9.42
C ARG A 931 4.17 -31.53 8.55
N ALA A 932 3.17 -31.95 7.77
CA ALA A 932 3.29 -33.09 6.87
C ALA A 932 4.41 -32.89 5.84
N TYR A 933 4.66 -31.66 5.39
CA TYR A 933 5.74 -31.30 4.45
C TYR A 933 6.99 -30.75 5.15
N ALA A 934 7.11 -30.91 6.47
CA ALA A 934 8.18 -30.39 7.33
C ALA A 934 8.38 -28.86 7.27
N ILE A 935 7.35 -28.09 6.90
CA ILE A 935 7.35 -26.63 6.82
C ILE A 935 7.08 -26.05 8.21
N ALA A 936 7.70 -24.91 8.53
CA ALA A 936 7.50 -24.25 9.81
C ALA A 936 6.04 -23.81 10.01
N GLU A 937 5.45 -24.18 11.14
CA GLU A 937 4.10 -23.78 11.55
C GLU A 937 4.07 -22.30 11.97
N VAL A 938 2.88 -21.71 11.97
CA VAL A 938 2.65 -20.30 12.33
C VAL A 938 1.57 -20.15 13.40
N ASP A 939 1.67 -19.06 14.16
CA ASP A 939 0.64 -18.68 15.12
C ASP A 939 -0.64 -18.15 14.43
N MET A 940 -1.69 -17.95 15.24
CA MET A 940 -2.99 -17.46 14.77
C MET A 940 -2.90 -16.10 14.09
N LEU A 941 -2.08 -15.20 14.64
CA LEU A 941 -1.92 -13.85 14.11
C LEU A 941 -1.29 -13.89 12.71
N LYS A 942 -0.19 -14.63 12.55
CA LYS A 942 0.48 -14.76 11.25
C LYS A 942 -0.41 -15.48 10.25
N ALA A 943 -1.18 -16.49 10.67
CA ALA A 943 -2.19 -17.12 9.81
C ALA A 943 -3.30 -16.14 9.38
N LYS A 944 -3.83 -15.32 10.30
CA LYS A 944 -4.82 -14.25 10.03
C LYS A 944 -4.29 -13.25 9.01
N LEU A 945 -3.04 -12.83 9.16
CA LEU A 945 -2.39 -11.88 8.25
C LEU A 945 -2.26 -12.44 6.84
N LEU A 946 -1.79 -13.69 6.71
CA LEU A 946 -1.55 -14.34 5.43
C LEU A 946 -2.87 -14.77 4.75
N ALA A 947 -3.70 -15.57 5.42
CA ALA A 947 -4.94 -16.09 4.83
C ALA A 947 -6.01 -15.01 4.62
N GLY A 948 -6.02 -13.98 5.46
CA GLY A 948 -6.93 -12.84 5.35
C GLY A 948 -6.53 -11.82 4.28
N ASN A 949 -5.41 -12.03 3.57
CA ASN A 949 -4.80 -11.06 2.65
C ASN A 949 -4.78 -9.65 3.26
N ILE A 950 -4.32 -9.57 4.51
CA ILE A 950 -4.37 -8.32 5.28
C ILE A 950 -3.34 -7.35 4.71
N ILE A 951 -3.82 -6.32 3.99
CA ILE A 951 -2.97 -5.21 3.54
C ILE A 951 -2.44 -4.45 4.76
N PRO A 952 -1.11 -4.39 4.98
CA PRO A 952 -0.51 -3.63 6.06
C PRO A 952 -0.77 -2.13 5.88
N ALA A 953 -1.14 -1.42 6.95
CA ALA A 953 -1.49 0.00 6.86
C ALA A 953 -1.27 0.74 8.20
N ILE A 954 -0.82 1.99 8.11
CA ILE A 954 -0.52 2.87 9.26
C ILE A 954 -1.00 4.29 8.98
N ALA A 955 -1.42 5.01 10.02
CA ALA A 955 -1.96 6.38 9.90
C ALA A 955 -0.93 7.40 9.35
N THR A 956 0.36 7.18 9.61
CA THR A 956 1.46 8.08 9.22
C THR A 956 1.61 8.20 7.70
N ALA A 957 1.71 7.07 6.99
CA ALA A 957 1.79 7.05 5.53
C ALA A 957 0.50 7.60 4.88
N THR A 958 -0.66 7.29 5.46
CA THR A 958 -1.96 7.81 4.99
C THR A 958 -2.04 9.33 5.10
N ALA A 959 -1.64 9.92 6.23
CA ALA A 959 -1.63 11.37 6.42
C ALA A 959 -0.66 12.07 5.45
N MET A 960 0.52 11.47 5.23
CA MET A 960 1.51 12.02 4.29
C MET A 960 0.97 12.04 2.85
N ALA A 961 0.38 10.93 2.39
CA ALA A 961 -0.23 10.83 1.06
C ALA A 961 -1.36 11.86 0.87
N ALA A 962 -2.25 11.99 1.86
CA ALA A 962 -3.33 12.96 1.80
C ALA A 962 -2.82 14.41 1.72
N GLY A 963 -1.76 14.74 2.47
CA GLY A 963 -1.09 16.04 2.41
C GLY A 963 -0.56 16.35 1.00
N CYS A 964 0.10 15.38 0.35
CA CYS A 964 0.55 15.52 -1.04
C CYS A 964 -0.61 15.83 -2.00
N CYS A 965 -1.69 15.05 -1.94
CA CYS A 965 -2.86 15.27 -2.78
C CYS A 965 -3.54 16.63 -2.55
N MET A 966 -3.47 17.20 -1.34
CA MET A 966 -4.02 18.54 -1.09
C MET A 966 -3.22 19.65 -1.77
N PHE A 967 -1.89 19.51 -1.92
CA PHE A 967 -1.11 20.45 -2.72
C PHE A 967 -1.55 20.39 -4.19
N GLU A 968 -1.77 19.19 -4.72
CA GLU A 968 -2.25 18.99 -6.10
C GLU A 968 -3.70 19.48 -6.30
N LEU A 969 -4.58 19.33 -5.29
CA LEU A 969 -5.95 19.86 -5.34
C LEU A 969 -5.96 21.39 -5.54
N VAL A 970 -5.07 22.12 -4.86
CA VAL A 970 -4.97 23.57 -5.02
C VAL A 970 -4.50 23.94 -6.43
N LYS A 971 -3.61 23.13 -7.05
CA LYS A 971 -3.17 23.32 -8.44
C LYS A 971 -4.29 23.02 -9.44
N LEU A 972 -5.04 21.95 -9.21
CA LEU A 972 -6.24 21.60 -10.01
C LEU A 972 -7.30 22.70 -9.94
N ALA A 973 -7.54 23.26 -8.76
CA ALA A 973 -8.48 24.36 -8.57
C ALA A 973 -8.08 25.59 -9.40
N GLN A 974 -6.79 25.81 -9.65
CA GLN A 974 -6.30 26.92 -10.48
C GLN A 974 -6.33 26.59 -11.98
N GLY A 975 -6.07 25.34 -12.36
CA GLY A 975 -5.84 24.94 -13.75
C GLY A 975 -4.42 25.24 -14.20
N LEU A 976 -3.43 24.90 -13.35
CA LEU A 976 -2.01 25.11 -13.64
C LEU A 976 -1.50 24.23 -14.79
N PRO A 977 -0.35 24.59 -15.42
CA PRO A 977 0.31 23.76 -16.43
C PRO A 977 0.89 22.46 -15.83
N VAL A 978 1.21 21.50 -16.71
CA VAL A 978 1.63 20.13 -16.33
C VAL A 978 2.87 20.09 -15.43
N ASP A 979 3.82 21.00 -15.65
CA ASP A 979 5.09 21.12 -14.92
C ASP A 979 4.94 21.63 -13.48
N ALA A 980 3.75 22.11 -13.10
CA ALA A 980 3.43 22.44 -11.71
C ALA A 980 3.05 21.20 -10.88
N TYR A 981 2.59 20.13 -11.51
CA TYR A 981 2.07 18.94 -10.81
C TYR A 981 3.18 17.95 -10.45
N ARG A 982 2.95 17.15 -9.41
CA ARG A 982 3.89 16.10 -8.98
C ARG A 982 3.17 14.80 -8.64
N ASN A 983 3.64 13.69 -9.21
CA ASN A 983 3.42 12.36 -8.68
C ASN A 983 4.46 12.07 -7.62
N SER A 984 4.05 11.55 -6.46
CA SER A 984 4.94 11.30 -5.31
C SER A 984 5.01 9.82 -4.98
N PHE A 985 6.20 9.33 -4.63
CA PHE A 985 6.50 7.95 -4.25
C PHE A 985 7.41 7.96 -3.03
N PHE A 986 6.84 7.74 -1.85
CA PHE A 986 7.55 7.87 -0.58
C PHE A 986 7.53 6.57 0.21
N ASN A 987 8.67 6.20 0.79
CA ASN A 987 8.78 5.12 1.74
C ASN A 987 9.36 5.64 3.05
N LEU A 988 8.49 5.85 4.03
CA LEU A 988 8.86 6.31 5.37
C LEU A 988 9.71 5.28 6.14
N GLY A 989 9.72 4.01 5.74
CA GLY A 989 10.46 2.94 6.42
C GLY A 989 11.97 2.96 6.13
N VAL A 990 12.37 3.44 4.95
CA VAL A 990 13.78 3.54 4.54
C VAL A 990 14.20 4.96 4.21
N MET A 991 13.30 5.94 4.36
CA MET A 991 13.52 7.35 3.97
C MET A 991 13.88 7.50 2.49
N ALA A 992 13.23 6.72 1.62
CA ALA A 992 13.40 6.82 0.17
C ALA A 992 12.24 7.62 -0.41
N PHE A 993 12.51 8.87 -0.79
CA PHE A 993 11.50 9.78 -1.33
C PHE A 993 11.81 10.15 -2.79
N SER A 994 10.79 10.13 -3.63
CA SER A 994 10.88 10.56 -5.02
C SER A 994 9.59 11.25 -5.43
N ALA A 995 9.71 12.40 -6.08
CA ALA A 995 8.64 13.09 -6.77
C ALA A 995 9.06 13.30 -8.23
N ALA A 996 8.09 13.20 -9.14
CA ALA A 996 8.30 13.34 -10.56
C ALA A 996 7.11 14.04 -11.21
N ASP A 997 7.35 14.70 -12.34
CA ASP A 997 6.28 15.26 -13.16
C ASP A 997 5.37 14.13 -13.67
N PRO A 998 4.04 14.35 -13.73
CA PRO A 998 3.15 13.40 -14.38
C PRO A 998 3.50 13.26 -15.87
N MET A 999 3.40 12.04 -16.39
CA MET A 999 3.64 11.79 -17.79
C MET A 999 2.52 12.42 -18.64
N PRO A 1000 2.83 13.00 -19.81
CA PRO A 1000 1.80 13.44 -20.76
C PRO A 1000 1.04 12.23 -21.31
N PRO A 1001 -0.21 12.41 -21.78
CA PRO A 1001 -0.96 11.31 -22.37
C PRO A 1001 -0.26 10.80 -23.63
N ALA A 1002 -0.27 9.47 -23.80
CA ALA A 1002 0.28 8.84 -24.99
C ALA A 1002 -0.41 9.38 -26.25
N LYS A 1003 0.40 9.85 -27.21
CA LYS A 1003 -0.06 10.30 -28.53
C LYS A 1003 -0.06 9.11 -29.48
N ILE A 1004 -1.23 8.76 -29.97
CA ILE A 1004 -1.44 7.76 -31.01
C ILE A 1004 -1.35 8.49 -32.34
N THR A 1005 -0.33 8.12 -33.13
CA THR A 1005 -0.10 8.63 -34.49
C THR A 1005 -0.16 7.48 -35.49
N SER A 1006 -0.46 7.79 -36.75
CA SER A 1006 -0.33 6.80 -37.82
C SER A 1006 1.08 6.21 -37.84
N ARG A 1007 1.19 4.89 -37.90
CA ARG A 1007 2.45 4.15 -37.79
C ARG A 1007 2.43 2.91 -38.68
N GLN A 1008 3.63 2.47 -39.03
CA GLN A 1008 3.84 1.15 -39.60
C GLN A 1008 4.25 0.21 -38.45
N GLU A 1009 3.47 -0.84 -38.24
CA GLU A 1009 3.72 -1.84 -37.19
C GLU A 1009 4.13 -3.16 -37.82
N THR A 1010 5.25 -3.71 -37.35
CA THR A 1010 5.69 -5.04 -37.73
C THR A 1010 5.04 -6.04 -36.79
N ILE A 1011 4.13 -6.85 -37.32
CA ILE A 1011 3.46 -7.90 -36.57
C ILE A 1011 4.02 -9.27 -36.94
N LYS A 1012 3.94 -10.21 -35.99
CA LYS A 1012 4.14 -11.64 -36.23
C LYS A 1012 2.80 -12.33 -36.09
N PRO A 1013 2.06 -12.58 -37.19
CA PRO A 1013 0.68 -13.04 -37.09
C PRO A 1013 0.54 -14.47 -36.56
N ASP A 1014 1.59 -15.29 -36.67
CA ASP A 1014 1.65 -16.64 -36.09
C ASP A 1014 3.08 -16.90 -35.58
N PRO A 1015 3.44 -16.33 -34.41
CA PRO A 1015 4.79 -16.41 -33.88
C PRO A 1015 5.14 -17.82 -33.38
N GLU A 1016 4.15 -18.69 -33.16
CA GLU A 1016 4.35 -20.07 -32.71
C GLU A 1016 4.76 -20.99 -33.86
N ASN A 1017 4.10 -20.89 -35.02
CA ASN A 1017 4.43 -21.72 -36.18
C ASN A 1017 5.44 -21.07 -37.13
N TYR A 1018 5.52 -19.73 -37.15
CA TYR A 1018 6.38 -18.95 -38.04
C TYR A 1018 7.07 -17.79 -37.30
N PRO A 1019 8.01 -18.07 -36.39
CA PRO A 1019 8.66 -17.05 -35.54
C PRO A 1019 9.46 -15.99 -36.32
N ASP A 1020 9.87 -16.31 -37.55
CA ASP A 1020 10.61 -15.41 -38.44
C ASP A 1020 9.71 -14.70 -39.47
N TYR A 1021 8.41 -14.99 -39.51
CA TYR A 1021 7.48 -14.32 -40.43
C TYR A 1021 6.98 -13.02 -39.82
N GLU A 1022 7.40 -11.92 -40.44
CA GLU A 1022 7.01 -10.56 -40.09
C GLU A 1022 6.19 -9.96 -41.23
N GLU A 1023 5.06 -9.36 -40.89
CA GLU A 1023 4.21 -8.59 -41.81
C GLU A 1023 4.21 -7.14 -41.35
N GLU A 1024 4.47 -6.21 -42.26
CA GLU A 1024 4.30 -4.79 -42.00
C GLU A 1024 2.85 -4.39 -42.27
N ARG A 1025 2.21 -3.74 -41.30
CA ARG A 1025 0.87 -3.19 -41.43
C ARG A 1025 0.87 -1.70 -41.15
N ASP A 1026 0.19 -0.96 -42.01
CA ASP A 1026 -0.08 0.46 -41.76
C ASP A 1026 -1.31 0.58 -40.87
N ILE A 1027 -1.13 1.18 -39.69
CA ILE A 1027 -2.20 1.55 -38.77
C ILE A 1027 -2.35 3.07 -38.85
N ILE A 1028 -3.54 3.54 -39.24
CA ILE A 1028 -3.86 4.95 -39.38
C ILE A 1028 -4.62 5.43 -38.16
N ALA A 1029 -4.09 6.40 -37.44
CA ALA A 1029 -4.78 7.03 -36.32
C ALA A 1029 -5.88 7.95 -36.86
N PHE A 1030 -7.09 7.89 -36.29
CA PHE A 1030 -8.17 8.81 -36.67
C PHE A 1030 -8.90 9.36 -35.43
N PRO A 1031 -8.81 10.67 -35.15
CA PRO A 1031 -7.98 11.68 -35.82
C PRO A 1031 -6.47 11.44 -35.63
N ASP A 1032 -5.62 11.95 -36.52
CA ASP A 1032 -4.15 11.86 -36.38
C ASP A 1032 -3.53 13.23 -35.99
N PRO A 1033 -2.86 13.36 -34.83
CA PRO A 1033 -2.80 12.40 -33.72
C PRO A 1033 -4.04 12.50 -32.81
N HIS A 1034 -4.24 11.49 -31.96
CA HIS A 1034 -5.17 11.55 -30.84
C HIS A 1034 -4.59 10.89 -29.57
N THR A 1035 -5.30 11.03 -28.45
CA THR A 1035 -4.94 10.52 -27.12
C THR A 1035 -6.13 9.83 -26.45
N ALA A 1036 -5.92 9.22 -25.29
CA ALA A 1036 -7.00 8.65 -24.47
C ALA A 1036 -8.07 9.67 -24.03
N TRP A 1037 -7.75 10.97 -24.05
CA TRP A 1037 -8.68 12.04 -23.69
C TRP A 1037 -9.54 12.54 -24.85
N ASP A 1038 -9.17 12.21 -26.08
CA ASP A 1038 -9.90 12.64 -27.26
C ASP A 1038 -11.14 11.77 -27.46
N ALA A 1039 -12.10 12.28 -28.25
CA ALA A 1039 -13.27 11.53 -28.67
C ALA A 1039 -13.64 11.95 -30.09
N VAL A 1040 -14.15 11.00 -30.87
CA VAL A 1040 -14.84 11.29 -32.14
C VAL A 1040 -16.31 11.51 -31.82
N VAL A 1041 -16.86 12.66 -32.17
CA VAL A 1041 -18.28 12.97 -31.94
C VAL A 1041 -19.00 13.08 -33.29
N ILE A 1042 -19.94 12.17 -33.52
CA ILE A 1042 -20.76 12.06 -34.73
C ILE A 1042 -22.15 12.61 -34.40
N ASP A 1043 -22.48 13.79 -34.93
CA ASP A 1043 -23.82 14.38 -34.77
C ASP A 1043 -24.73 13.99 -35.94
N ILE A 1044 -25.68 13.08 -35.67
CA ILE A 1044 -26.68 12.61 -36.65
C ILE A 1044 -28.09 13.13 -36.34
N GLY A 1045 -28.25 13.96 -35.30
CA GLY A 1045 -29.54 14.49 -34.84
C GLY A 1045 -30.47 13.44 -34.21
N ALA A 1046 -31.60 13.91 -33.65
CA ALA A 1046 -32.54 13.10 -32.87
C ALA A 1046 -33.31 11.99 -33.63
N ALA A 1047 -33.09 11.88 -34.94
CA ALA A 1047 -33.69 10.86 -35.81
C ALA A 1047 -32.63 10.22 -36.73
N GLY A 1048 -31.36 10.29 -36.34
CA GLY A 1048 -30.26 9.73 -37.10
C GLY A 1048 -30.29 8.20 -37.12
N THR A 1049 -29.99 7.66 -38.28
CA THR A 1049 -29.98 6.23 -38.56
C THR A 1049 -28.55 5.70 -38.61
N VAL A 1050 -28.40 4.37 -38.56
CA VAL A 1050 -27.08 3.73 -38.76
C VAL A 1050 -26.45 4.16 -40.10
N ALA A 1051 -27.24 4.43 -41.14
CA ALA A 1051 -26.78 4.93 -42.43
C ALA A 1051 -26.17 6.34 -42.34
N ASP A 1052 -26.65 7.19 -41.43
CA ASP A 1052 -26.08 8.51 -41.20
C ASP A 1052 -24.70 8.40 -40.51
N VAL A 1053 -24.53 7.41 -39.63
CA VAL A 1053 -23.22 7.07 -39.04
C VAL A 1053 -22.25 6.55 -40.11
N LEU A 1054 -22.72 5.65 -40.98
CA LEU A 1054 -21.92 5.17 -42.11
C LEU A 1054 -21.52 6.31 -43.05
N ALA A 1055 -22.44 7.23 -43.35
CA ALA A 1055 -22.18 8.39 -44.19
C ALA A 1055 -21.12 9.33 -43.59
N TYR A 1056 -21.06 9.44 -42.26
CA TYR A 1056 -19.98 10.19 -41.59
C TYR A 1056 -18.63 9.56 -41.87
N PHE A 1057 -18.46 8.25 -41.68
CA PHE A 1057 -17.20 7.57 -41.96
C PHE A 1057 -16.83 7.61 -43.45
N ASP A 1058 -17.80 7.40 -44.34
CA ASP A 1058 -17.60 7.53 -45.79
C ASP A 1058 -17.11 8.93 -46.17
N SER A 1059 -17.65 9.99 -45.53
CA SER A 1059 -17.21 11.37 -45.77
C SER A 1059 -15.78 11.66 -45.34
N HIS A 1060 -15.20 10.80 -44.49
CA HIS A 1060 -13.79 10.84 -44.08
C HIS A 1060 -12.94 9.77 -44.80
N ASN A 1061 -13.45 9.16 -45.87
CA ASN A 1061 -12.81 8.06 -46.63
C ASN A 1061 -12.51 6.81 -45.78
N LEU A 1062 -13.37 6.51 -44.80
CA LEU A 1062 -13.26 5.33 -43.94
C LEU A 1062 -14.38 4.35 -44.26
N SER A 1063 -14.01 3.13 -44.66
CA SER A 1063 -14.97 2.05 -44.95
C SER A 1063 -15.28 1.26 -43.68
N VAL A 1064 -16.53 1.29 -43.22
CA VAL A 1064 -16.93 0.61 -41.97
C VAL A 1064 -17.13 -0.89 -42.21
N MET A 1065 -16.39 -1.73 -41.48
CA MET A 1065 -16.53 -3.19 -41.49
C MET A 1065 -17.59 -3.65 -40.49
N SER A 1066 -17.58 -3.09 -39.29
CA SER A 1066 -18.58 -3.35 -38.26
C SER A 1066 -18.73 -2.19 -37.30
N ILE A 1067 -19.89 -2.12 -36.64
CA ILE A 1067 -20.12 -1.25 -35.50
C ILE A 1067 -20.69 -2.11 -34.38
N ALA A 1068 -20.06 -2.06 -33.20
CA ALA A 1068 -20.57 -2.67 -31.98
C ALA A 1068 -20.93 -1.61 -30.94
N VAL A 1069 -21.79 -1.99 -30.00
CA VAL A 1069 -22.17 -1.22 -28.81
C VAL A 1069 -22.24 -2.20 -27.64
N ASN A 1070 -21.46 -1.96 -26.59
CA ASN A 1070 -21.34 -2.86 -25.43
C ASN A 1070 -21.04 -4.33 -25.82
N GLY A 1071 -20.16 -4.54 -26.82
CA GLY A 1071 -19.85 -5.87 -27.37
C GLY A 1071 -20.96 -6.49 -28.23
N GLY A 1072 -22.14 -5.87 -28.31
CA GLY A 1072 -23.23 -6.27 -29.19
C GLY A 1072 -23.10 -5.66 -30.59
N LEU A 1073 -23.07 -6.50 -31.62
CA LEU A 1073 -22.93 -6.08 -33.01
C LEU A 1073 -24.21 -5.41 -33.54
N ILE A 1074 -24.14 -4.15 -33.95
CA ILE A 1074 -25.27 -3.39 -34.50
C ILE A 1074 -25.20 -3.20 -36.02
N TYR A 1075 -24.01 -3.34 -36.62
CA TYR A 1075 -23.79 -3.31 -38.06
C TYR A 1075 -22.63 -4.21 -38.46
N ARG A 1076 -22.73 -4.88 -39.63
CA ARG A 1076 -21.63 -5.60 -40.28
C ARG A 1076 -21.75 -5.53 -41.80
N ALA A 1077 -20.67 -5.20 -42.47
CA ALA A 1077 -20.58 -5.20 -43.92
C ALA A 1077 -20.87 -6.60 -44.49
N GLY A 1078 -21.73 -6.68 -45.52
CA GLY A 1078 -22.02 -7.93 -46.24
C GLY A 1078 -22.94 -8.95 -45.54
N ALA A 1079 -23.44 -8.68 -44.33
CA ALA A 1079 -24.38 -9.56 -43.64
C ALA A 1079 -25.80 -9.53 -44.28
N SER A 1080 -26.55 -10.64 -44.18
CA SER A 1080 -27.95 -10.74 -44.63
C SER A 1080 -28.86 -11.22 -43.47
N GLY A 1081 -29.94 -10.48 -43.16
CA GLY A 1081 -30.86 -10.78 -42.04
C GLY A 1081 -31.26 -9.53 -41.22
N ASP A 1082 -31.94 -9.72 -40.08
CA ASP A 1082 -32.44 -8.64 -39.20
C ASP A 1082 -31.33 -7.77 -38.55
N ALA A 1083 -30.07 -8.22 -38.58
CA ALA A 1083 -28.89 -7.49 -38.11
C ALA A 1083 -28.42 -6.35 -39.04
N VAL A 1084 -29.18 -6.04 -40.10
CA VAL A 1084 -28.74 -5.16 -41.17
C VAL A 1084 -29.91 -4.36 -41.74
N LYS A 1085 -30.14 -3.15 -41.23
CA LYS A 1085 -30.78 -2.08 -42.01
C LYS A 1085 -30.16 -0.74 -41.60
N GLY A 1086 -29.38 -0.13 -42.49
CA GLY A 1086 -28.85 1.21 -42.30
C GLY A 1086 -29.93 2.25 -41.94
N ASN A 1087 -31.18 2.02 -42.33
CA ASN A 1087 -32.30 2.94 -42.07
C ASN A 1087 -32.98 2.76 -40.69
N VAL A 1088 -32.36 2.05 -39.74
CA VAL A 1088 -32.89 1.95 -38.36
C VAL A 1088 -32.24 3.02 -37.51
N PHE A 1089 -33.04 3.64 -36.64
CA PHE A 1089 -32.53 4.62 -35.68
C PHE A 1089 -31.50 4.00 -34.75
N VAL A 1090 -30.42 4.74 -34.50
CA VAL A 1090 -29.28 4.24 -33.71
C VAL A 1090 -29.70 3.90 -32.28
N ASP A 1091 -30.57 4.71 -31.68
CA ASP A 1091 -31.15 4.48 -30.34
C ASP A 1091 -31.88 3.14 -30.25
N HIS A 1092 -32.73 2.81 -31.23
CA HIS A 1092 -33.52 1.60 -31.25
C HIS A 1092 -32.69 0.32 -31.39
N VAL A 1093 -31.58 0.37 -32.13
CA VAL A 1093 -30.68 -0.79 -32.27
C VAL A 1093 -29.77 -0.89 -31.05
N ALA A 1094 -29.32 0.23 -30.50
CA ALA A 1094 -28.49 0.27 -29.30
C ALA A 1094 -29.25 -0.26 -28.06
N GLU A 1095 -30.54 0.07 -27.89
CA GLU A 1095 -31.38 -0.49 -26.81
C GLU A 1095 -31.45 -2.03 -26.87
N LYS A 1096 -31.53 -2.60 -28.08
CA LYS A 1096 -31.62 -4.06 -28.27
C LYS A 1096 -30.35 -4.80 -27.86
N VAL A 1097 -29.21 -4.11 -27.84
CA VAL A 1097 -27.93 -4.65 -27.38
C VAL A 1097 -27.53 -4.11 -26.00
N GLY A 1098 -28.48 -3.54 -25.27
CA GLY A 1098 -28.31 -3.18 -23.86
C GLY A 1098 -27.73 -1.78 -23.61
N ALA A 1099 -27.75 -0.88 -24.59
CA ALA A 1099 -27.40 0.52 -24.37
C ALA A 1099 -28.58 1.34 -23.81
N ASP A 1100 -28.28 2.29 -22.93
CA ASP A 1100 -29.28 3.22 -22.41
C ASP A 1100 -29.50 4.39 -23.40
N ALA A 1101 -30.55 4.29 -24.22
CA ALA A 1101 -30.91 5.34 -25.18
C ALA A 1101 -31.41 6.65 -24.53
N SER A 1102 -31.65 6.68 -23.21
CA SER A 1102 -32.07 7.91 -22.52
C SER A 1102 -30.94 8.94 -22.36
N ARG A 1103 -29.67 8.53 -22.59
CA ARG A 1103 -28.47 9.38 -22.42
C ARG A 1103 -28.30 10.43 -23.52
N GLY A 1104 -29.02 10.32 -24.64
CA GLY A 1104 -28.93 11.28 -25.75
C GLY A 1104 -27.68 11.15 -26.61
N PHE A 1105 -26.83 10.16 -26.33
CA PHE A 1105 -25.70 9.70 -27.16
C PHE A 1105 -25.53 8.18 -27.03
N VAL A 1106 -24.85 7.57 -27.99
CA VAL A 1106 -24.47 6.15 -27.99
C VAL A 1106 -22.96 6.03 -28.20
N VAL A 1107 -22.27 5.32 -27.32
CA VAL A 1107 -20.85 4.97 -27.52
C VAL A 1107 -20.80 3.80 -28.50
N ILE A 1108 -20.04 3.94 -29.57
CA ILE A 1108 -19.86 2.90 -30.58
C ILE A 1108 -18.41 2.44 -30.63
N GLU A 1109 -18.22 1.19 -31.03
CA GLU A 1109 -16.92 0.57 -31.31
C GLU A 1109 -16.86 0.28 -32.82
N PRO A 1110 -16.40 1.24 -33.65
CA PRO A 1110 -16.29 1.04 -35.08
C PRO A 1110 -15.02 0.27 -35.43
N LEU A 1111 -15.14 -0.67 -36.35
CA LEU A 1111 -14.01 -1.25 -37.08
C LEU A 1111 -14.07 -0.71 -38.49
N CYS A 1112 -13.03 0.04 -38.90
CA CYS A 1112 -12.97 0.69 -40.20
C CYS A 1112 -11.67 0.33 -40.94
N GLU A 1113 -11.73 0.39 -42.26
CA GLU A 1113 -10.58 0.28 -43.16
C GLU A 1113 -10.40 1.59 -43.96
N GLY A 1114 -9.14 1.98 -44.16
CA GLY A 1114 -8.77 3.07 -45.07
C GLY A 1114 -8.83 2.67 -46.56
N ALA A 1115 -8.46 3.60 -47.44
CA ALA A 1115 -8.52 3.41 -48.90
C ALA A 1115 -7.71 2.21 -49.44
N ASP A 1116 -6.69 1.76 -48.71
CA ASP A 1116 -5.79 0.65 -49.07
C ASP A 1116 -5.87 -0.55 -48.10
N MET A 1117 -7.04 -0.79 -47.48
CA MET A 1117 -7.25 -1.81 -46.42
C MET A 1117 -6.35 -1.62 -45.19
N GLN A 1118 -5.98 -0.37 -44.91
CA GLN A 1118 -5.25 0.02 -43.71
C GLN A 1118 -6.17 -0.02 -42.50
N GLU A 1119 -5.68 -0.52 -41.37
CA GLU A 1119 -6.45 -0.59 -40.13
C GLU A 1119 -6.56 0.82 -39.51
N ILE A 1120 -7.75 1.17 -39.04
CA ILE A 1120 -7.99 2.48 -38.42
C ILE A 1120 -8.03 2.33 -36.90
N GLU A 1121 -7.17 3.07 -36.22
CA GLU A 1121 -7.17 3.17 -34.77
C GLU A 1121 -7.89 4.45 -34.34
N PHE A 1122 -8.95 4.30 -33.55
CA PHE A 1122 -9.75 5.40 -33.02
C PHE A 1122 -9.38 5.69 -31.56
N PRO A 1123 -9.66 6.90 -31.05
CA PRO A 1123 -9.62 7.13 -29.62
C PRO A 1123 -10.63 6.21 -28.90
N PRO A 1124 -10.47 6.00 -27.57
CA PRO A 1124 -11.34 5.10 -26.81
C PRO A 1124 -12.83 5.44 -26.87
N LEU A 1125 -13.19 6.66 -27.28
CA LEU A 1125 -14.56 7.13 -27.32
C LEU A 1125 -14.94 7.60 -28.72
N VAL A 1126 -15.87 6.87 -29.33
CA VAL A 1126 -16.59 7.28 -30.54
C VAL A 1126 -18.06 7.42 -30.19
N LEU A 1127 -18.56 8.65 -30.17
CA LEU A 1127 -19.87 9.02 -29.65
C LEU A 1127 -20.79 9.41 -30.79
N VAL A 1128 -21.94 8.76 -30.89
CA VAL A 1128 -23.02 9.13 -31.79
C VAL A 1128 -24.09 9.89 -31.01
N LYS A 1129 -24.27 11.18 -31.32
CA LYS A 1129 -25.28 12.00 -30.66
C LYS A 1129 -26.65 11.72 -31.27
N VAL A 1130 -27.61 11.37 -30.42
CA VAL A 1130 -28.99 10.99 -30.79
C VAL A 1130 -30.04 11.91 -30.18
N SER A 1131 -29.65 13.08 -29.64
CA SER A 1131 -30.58 14.11 -29.18
C SER A 1131 -29.96 15.51 -29.18
N ASP A 1132 -30.76 16.55 -29.45
CA ASP A 1132 -30.31 17.94 -29.54
C ASP A 1132 -30.01 18.59 -28.17
N GLY A 1133 -30.38 17.95 -27.06
CA GLY A 1133 -30.28 18.48 -25.70
C GLY A 1133 -28.97 18.18 -24.96
N TYR A 1134 -28.14 17.26 -25.47
CA TYR A 1134 -26.90 16.86 -24.81
C TYR A 1134 -25.71 17.70 -25.29
N ALA A 1135 -25.13 18.48 -24.38
CA ALA A 1135 -23.89 19.20 -24.59
C ALA A 1135 -22.76 18.43 -23.89
N LEU A 1136 -21.98 17.66 -24.65
CA LEU A 1136 -20.69 17.17 -24.15
C LEU A 1136 -19.83 18.39 -23.84
N SER A 1137 -19.40 18.55 -22.58
CA SER A 1137 -18.46 19.61 -22.19
C SER A 1137 -17.04 19.39 -22.70
N ARG A 1138 -16.83 18.39 -23.57
CA ARG A 1138 -15.56 18.13 -24.25
C ARG A 1138 -15.40 19.09 -25.42
N THR A 1139 -14.22 19.69 -25.56
CA THR A 1139 -13.81 20.38 -26.79
C THR A 1139 -13.82 19.37 -27.92
N ALA A 1140 -14.85 19.39 -28.75
CA ALA A 1140 -14.98 18.52 -29.92
C ALA A 1140 -13.89 18.85 -30.95
N THR A 1141 -13.04 17.88 -31.26
CA THR A 1141 -12.39 17.79 -32.57
C THR A 1141 -13.41 17.22 -33.56
N THR A 1142 -13.55 17.93 -34.69
CA THR A 1142 -14.41 17.66 -35.87
C THR A 1142 -15.94 17.66 -35.67
N SER A 1143 -16.50 18.82 -35.27
CA SER A 1143 -17.88 19.15 -35.69
C SER A 1143 -17.93 19.30 -37.21
N MET A 1144 -19.04 18.93 -37.88
CA MET A 1144 -19.29 19.18 -39.31
C MET A 1144 -19.19 20.68 -39.66
N GLY A 1145 -17.98 21.17 -39.89
CA GLY A 1145 -17.71 22.34 -40.70
C GLY A 1145 -17.78 21.90 -42.16
N LYS A 1146 -18.65 22.55 -42.93
CA LYS A 1146 -18.75 22.38 -44.39
C LYS A 1146 -17.36 22.20 -45.03
N PRO A 1147 -17.23 21.35 -46.07
CA PRO A 1147 -15.96 21.17 -46.77
C PRO A 1147 -15.46 22.54 -47.21
N VAL A 1148 -14.31 22.94 -46.69
CA VAL A 1148 -13.52 24.02 -47.29
C VAL A 1148 -12.83 23.35 -48.47
N ASP A 1149 -13.33 23.63 -49.68
CA ASP A 1149 -12.65 23.28 -50.93
C ASP A 1149 -11.20 23.79 -50.87
N ALA A 1150 -10.27 22.84 -51.04
CA ALA A 1150 -8.85 22.94 -51.46
C ALA A 1150 -7.91 23.92 -50.73
#